data_AF-A0A7C4ZHI2-F1
#
_entry.id   AF-A0A7C4ZHI2-F1
#
_cell.length_a   1.000
_cell.length_b   1.000
_cell.length_c   1.000
_cell.angle_alpha   90.00
_cell.angle_beta   90.00
_cell.angle_gamma   90.00
#
_symmetry.space_group_name_H-M   'P 1'
#
loop_
_entity.id
_entity.type
_entity.pdbx_description
1 polymer ?
#
loop_
_entity_poly.entity_id
_entity_poly.type
_entity_poly.pdbx_seq_one_letter_code
_entity_poly.pdbx_strand_id
1 'polypeptide(L)'
;MRKEIALLFAVIFVAMLLSPVYAWSYGDPAIPDDTKFETFGPRSDQLLIKLYASETSEWETGVQTGEIDVTDWPLDKAHYDLYNSPPWNNTLKVLNYGAEFGIFLFDLNNNNNEYLGNPPNETYPNPVYPNPMSSVYLRKAIAYCVNRDYVVKEVIGEGFAVPLYTPVPPSMGVYSHPEIRPGGAREDLCYLFNPAAAAALLQANGFPLDTATGWRFWDKDGDGVKDADEDLVLKMFVRSDSTPRKLAGEHLYSVLTSDPVKIQVNLVYGDVSAARLQVMENKNFHIYTGGWSLGVDPDHLILWNWDYYWHPGRPYNYAGCNDPTFNEASYGVMYANTAEEAVYYAHLAQEAFAENVLSVPLYTTSGSKVVSRRPVTAPYTDRYWRGFVNVPGYGVDSGFTFLNLRPTGITRGGTIAYGFKTTDIRQFNPVYSEWLWDNTVIDLIGYEGLVARNPYDLGTFMPWLADSFKVGTWTDPSTGDTLTAINFTLRRDAYWNDGQRVTIDDIIYTFLQIDDDLAARGLAPPWWISNVQDIVEIVVFSNTTFQIKFDVKSVFALGWCGNRILPKHIWQPIATGAPRPSDGKPWDPTTVAPDPDMIASGPWRLDEYVPNSHVLLVANKKGSTVNTGLSDPNKAPSDITSPYGYFRYFRDEDLNKDDKVNILDAILLAGAFNSREGDPKYSRTIDIDGNGVINILDAILLAKVFGWPTGEI
;
A
#
# COMPACT_ATOMS: atom_id res chain seq x y z
N MET A 1 10.92 -24.22 39.46
CA MET A 1 9.67 -23.53 39.88
C MET A 1 9.71 -22.00 39.85
N ARG A 2 10.66 -21.27 40.46
CA ARG A 2 10.68 -19.79 40.37
C ARG A 2 11.27 -19.20 39.07
N LYS A 3 12.08 -19.96 38.32
CA LYS A 3 12.62 -19.53 37.01
C LYS A 3 11.72 -19.86 35.82
N GLU A 4 10.85 -20.87 35.92
CA GLU A 4 9.89 -21.20 34.85
C GLU A 4 8.65 -20.28 34.88
N ILE A 5 8.27 -19.74 36.04
CA ILE A 5 7.15 -18.79 36.16
C ILE A 5 7.54 -17.39 35.64
N ALA A 6 8.80 -16.98 35.79
CA ALA A 6 9.27 -15.68 35.26
C ALA A 6 9.39 -15.67 33.72
N LEU A 7 9.74 -16.81 33.10
CA LEU A 7 9.78 -16.94 31.64
C LEU A 7 8.37 -16.99 31.02
N LEU A 8 7.40 -17.55 31.74
CA LEU A 8 6.00 -17.53 31.32
C LEU A 8 5.39 -16.12 31.37
N PHE A 9 5.80 -15.27 32.32
CA PHE A 9 5.38 -13.86 32.36
C PHE A 9 6.11 -12.98 31.32
N ALA A 10 7.36 -13.27 30.97
CA ALA A 10 8.08 -12.53 29.91
C ALA A 10 7.55 -12.86 28.50
N VAL A 11 7.11 -14.10 28.25
CA VAL A 11 6.46 -14.49 27.00
C VAL A 11 5.02 -13.96 26.91
N ILE A 12 4.36 -13.69 28.05
CA ILE A 12 3.03 -13.08 28.10
C ILE A 12 3.07 -11.54 28.01
N PHE A 13 4.18 -10.87 28.38
CA PHE A 13 4.30 -9.41 28.25
C PHE A 13 4.74 -8.93 26.86
N VAL A 14 5.36 -9.80 26.05
CA VAL A 14 5.64 -9.52 24.62
C VAL A 14 4.39 -9.77 23.74
N ALA A 15 3.32 -10.33 24.31
CA ALA A 15 2.02 -10.48 23.66
C ALA A 15 1.03 -9.32 23.96
N MET A 16 1.48 -8.22 24.58
CA MET A 16 0.65 -7.05 24.92
C MET A 16 1.06 -5.75 24.21
N LEU A 17 1.53 -5.85 22.96
CA LEU A 17 1.26 -4.80 21.98
C LEU A 17 0.11 -5.34 21.14
N LEU A 18 -1.11 -4.90 21.47
CA LEU A 18 -2.33 -5.28 20.78
C LEU A 18 -2.27 -4.78 19.33
N SER A 19 -1.62 -5.55 18.47
CA SER A 19 -2.01 -5.64 17.07
C SER A 19 -3.13 -6.67 17.04
N PRO A 20 -4.41 -6.27 17.05
CA PRO A 20 -5.50 -7.20 16.78
C PRO A 20 -5.19 -7.98 15.50
N VAL A 21 -5.03 -9.29 15.66
CA VAL A 21 -4.94 -10.22 14.54
C VAL A 21 -6.33 -10.23 13.92
N TYR A 22 -6.46 -9.59 12.77
CA TYR A 22 -7.74 -9.49 12.11
C TYR A 22 -8.10 -10.76 11.37
N ALA A 23 -9.38 -10.80 11.10
CA ALA A 23 -10.14 -11.99 10.93
C ALA A 23 -11.32 -11.65 10.03
N TRP A 24 -11.84 -12.63 9.27
CA TRP A 24 -13.18 -12.60 8.71
C TRP A 24 -14.12 -11.97 9.70
N SER A 25 -14.56 -10.78 9.33
CA SER A 25 -15.54 -10.06 10.09
C SER A 25 -16.92 -10.55 9.69
N TYR A 26 -17.74 -10.85 10.68
CA TYR A 26 -19.16 -11.15 10.49
C TYR A 26 -19.99 -9.90 10.73
N GLY A 27 -20.95 -9.65 9.83
CA GLY A 27 -22.00 -8.68 10.07
C GLY A 27 -22.87 -9.09 11.27
N ASP A 28 -23.03 -10.40 11.49
CA ASP A 28 -23.77 -10.99 12.60
C ASP A 28 -22.99 -10.85 13.93
N PRO A 29 -23.48 -10.08 14.92
CA PRO A 29 -22.83 -9.95 16.22
C PRO A 29 -22.73 -11.26 17.02
N ALA A 30 -23.52 -12.29 16.68
CA ALA A 30 -23.48 -13.58 17.37
C ALA A 30 -22.34 -14.49 16.92
N ILE A 31 -21.67 -14.16 15.81
CA ILE A 31 -20.57 -14.95 15.24
C ILE A 31 -19.26 -14.19 15.47
N PRO A 32 -18.27 -14.78 16.17
CA PRO A 32 -16.99 -14.14 16.40
C PRO A 32 -16.14 -14.12 15.14
N ASP A 33 -15.31 -13.09 14.99
CA ASP A 33 -14.40 -12.95 13.86
C ASP A 33 -13.29 -14.04 13.91
N ASP A 34 -12.88 -14.61 12.76
CA ASP A 34 -11.76 -15.59 12.66
C ASP A 34 -10.76 -15.33 11.51
N THR A 35 -9.51 -15.80 11.56
CA THR A 35 -8.48 -15.47 10.54
C THR A 35 -8.60 -16.20 9.19
N LYS A 36 -9.79 -16.67 8.81
CA LYS A 36 -9.97 -17.40 7.55
C LYS A 36 -10.20 -16.43 6.39
N PHE A 37 -9.93 -16.89 5.17
CA PHE A 37 -10.32 -16.20 3.95
C PHE A 37 -10.41 -17.21 2.80
N GLU A 38 -11.19 -16.85 1.78
CA GLU A 38 -11.24 -17.58 0.52
C GLU A 38 -10.33 -16.86 -0.49
N THR A 39 -9.69 -17.64 -1.34
CA THR A 39 -8.83 -17.16 -2.43
C THR A 39 -9.54 -17.21 -3.78
N PHE A 40 -10.88 -17.23 -3.75
CA PHE A 40 -11.75 -17.48 -4.89
C PHE A 40 -13.06 -16.72 -4.75
N GLY A 41 -13.71 -16.43 -5.89
CA GLY A 41 -14.81 -15.48 -5.96
C GLY A 41 -14.97 -14.91 -7.37
N PRO A 42 -15.52 -13.69 -7.52
CA PRO A 42 -16.26 -12.97 -6.50
C PRO A 42 -17.58 -13.67 -6.17
N ARG A 43 -17.98 -13.65 -4.89
CA ARG A 43 -19.23 -14.26 -4.43
C ARG A 43 -20.46 -13.43 -4.78
N SER A 44 -20.33 -12.11 -4.82
CA SER A 44 -21.41 -11.21 -5.23
C SER A 44 -21.45 -11.03 -6.75
N ASP A 45 -22.61 -10.67 -7.31
CA ASP A 45 -22.79 -10.50 -8.75
C ASP A 45 -22.25 -9.15 -9.23
N GLN A 46 -22.35 -8.14 -8.38
CA GLN A 46 -22.02 -6.75 -8.70
C GLN A 46 -21.27 -6.09 -7.54
N LEU A 47 -20.38 -5.16 -7.90
CA LEU A 47 -19.76 -4.21 -7.00
C LEU A 47 -20.07 -2.81 -7.54
N LEU A 48 -20.97 -2.10 -6.85
CA LEU A 48 -21.38 -0.75 -7.18
C LEU A 48 -20.56 0.24 -6.35
N ILE A 49 -19.60 0.91 -6.98
CA ILE A 49 -18.72 1.88 -6.35
C ILE A 49 -19.33 3.28 -6.50
N LYS A 50 -19.77 3.90 -5.42
CA LYS A 50 -20.39 5.23 -5.39
C LYS A 50 -19.37 6.31 -5.03
N LEU A 51 -19.47 7.45 -5.70
CA LEU A 51 -18.55 8.57 -5.56
C LEU A 51 -19.12 9.65 -4.64
N TYR A 52 -18.35 10.04 -3.62
CA TYR A 52 -18.71 11.00 -2.58
C TYR A 52 -17.69 12.16 -2.54
N ALA A 53 -18.17 13.37 -2.24
CA ALA A 53 -17.33 14.58 -2.28
C ALA A 53 -16.29 14.68 -1.17
N SER A 54 -16.53 13.97 -0.07
CA SER A 54 -15.65 13.90 1.09
C SER A 54 -15.93 12.64 1.90
N GLU A 55 -15.00 12.29 2.77
CA GLU A 55 -15.13 11.22 3.77
C GLU A 55 -16.36 11.43 4.65
N THR A 56 -16.65 12.67 5.05
CA THR A 56 -17.86 12.98 5.82
C THR A 56 -19.13 12.66 5.03
N SER A 57 -19.20 13.01 3.75
CA SER A 57 -20.38 12.68 2.92
C SER A 57 -20.50 11.18 2.69
N GLU A 58 -19.40 10.46 2.53
CA GLU A 58 -19.38 9.00 2.45
C GLU A 58 -19.96 8.38 3.72
N TRP A 59 -19.61 8.90 4.90
CA TRP A 59 -20.10 8.37 6.16
C TRP A 59 -21.55 8.77 6.45
N GLU A 60 -21.86 10.06 6.43
CA GLU A 60 -23.15 10.59 6.86
C GLU A 60 -24.27 10.39 5.84
N THR A 61 -23.95 10.40 4.55
CA THR A 61 -24.93 10.23 3.48
C THR A 61 -24.83 8.90 2.76
N GLY A 62 -23.69 8.22 2.89
CA GLY A 62 -23.49 6.86 2.39
C GLY A 62 -23.89 5.81 3.41
N VAL A 63 -23.02 5.54 4.39
CA VAL A 63 -23.23 4.36 5.27
C VAL A 63 -24.37 4.56 6.29
N GLN A 64 -24.54 5.76 6.86
CA GLN A 64 -25.60 6.04 7.85
C GLN A 64 -27.01 5.89 7.26
N THR A 65 -27.20 6.30 6.01
CA THR A 65 -28.49 6.26 5.32
C THR A 65 -28.78 4.88 4.70
N GLY A 66 -27.79 3.98 4.71
CA GLY A 66 -27.88 2.68 4.05
C GLY A 66 -27.76 2.78 2.53
N GLU A 67 -26.90 3.64 2.01
CA GLU A 67 -26.58 3.71 0.58
C GLU A 67 -25.36 2.85 0.18
N ILE A 68 -24.44 2.59 1.12
CA ILE A 68 -23.23 1.77 0.91
C ILE A 68 -23.02 0.76 2.03
N ASP A 69 -22.38 -0.35 1.70
CA ASP A 69 -22.00 -1.43 2.63
C ASP A 69 -20.60 -1.23 3.20
N VAL A 70 -19.66 -0.68 2.43
CA VAL A 70 -18.24 -0.57 2.78
C VAL A 70 -17.75 0.84 2.49
N THR A 71 -16.92 1.39 3.36
CA THR A 71 -16.24 2.69 3.15
C THR A 71 -14.78 2.53 2.73
N ASP A 72 -14.24 3.43 1.91
CA ASP A 72 -12.82 3.45 1.52
C ASP A 72 -11.92 4.16 2.54
N TRP A 73 -12.46 5.09 3.33
CA TRP A 73 -11.66 5.93 4.22
C TRP A 73 -11.82 5.63 5.70
N PRO A 74 -10.73 5.72 6.50
CA PRO A 74 -10.81 5.61 7.95
C PRO A 74 -11.62 6.72 8.59
N LEU A 75 -12.44 6.34 9.56
CA LEU A 75 -13.21 7.24 10.41
C LEU A 75 -12.32 8.22 11.17
N ASP A 76 -12.85 9.43 11.37
CA ASP A 76 -12.37 10.30 12.44
C ASP A 76 -12.86 9.81 13.82
N LYS A 77 -12.38 10.49 14.88
CA LYS A 77 -12.75 10.14 16.25
C LYS A 77 -14.26 10.29 16.52
N ALA A 78 -14.89 11.34 16.01
CA ALA A 78 -16.28 11.63 16.29
C ALA A 78 -17.21 10.55 15.70
N HIS A 79 -16.95 10.14 14.46
CA HIS A 79 -17.71 9.11 13.77
C HIS A 79 -17.42 7.72 14.33
N TYR A 80 -16.18 7.45 14.75
CA TYR A 80 -15.86 6.22 15.46
C TYR A 80 -16.67 6.08 16.75
N ASP A 81 -16.71 7.12 17.58
CA ASP A 81 -17.47 7.10 18.85
C ASP A 81 -18.98 6.97 18.57
N LEU A 82 -19.47 7.65 17.54
CA LEU A 82 -20.88 7.60 17.10
C LEU A 82 -21.28 6.20 16.64
N TYR A 83 -20.51 5.57 15.74
CA TYR A 83 -20.86 4.28 15.15
C TYR A 83 -20.61 3.08 16.07
N ASN A 84 -19.81 3.24 17.12
CA ASN A 84 -19.71 2.27 18.20
C ASN A 84 -20.82 2.39 19.25
N SER A 85 -21.69 3.42 19.15
CA SER A 85 -22.76 3.68 20.11
C SER A 85 -24.15 3.36 19.56
N PRO A 86 -25.14 3.00 20.41
CA PRO A 86 -26.52 2.85 19.96
C PRO A 86 -27.13 4.17 19.44
N PRO A 87 -28.02 4.12 18.43
CA PRO A 87 -28.54 2.92 17.78
C PRO A 87 -27.64 2.36 16.67
N TRP A 88 -26.61 3.08 16.25
CA TRP A 88 -25.80 2.79 15.06
C TRP A 88 -25.06 1.46 15.13
N ASN A 89 -24.50 1.11 16.28
CA ASN A 89 -23.76 -0.14 16.46
C ASN A 89 -24.61 -1.42 16.25
N ASN A 90 -25.94 -1.30 16.20
CA ASN A 90 -26.86 -2.40 15.89
C ASN A 90 -26.91 -2.71 14.38
N THR A 91 -26.66 -1.72 13.52
CA THR A 91 -26.74 -1.85 12.05
C THR A 91 -25.38 -1.72 11.39
N LEU A 92 -24.43 -1.03 12.03
CA LEU A 92 -23.08 -0.82 11.55
C LEU A 92 -22.07 -1.59 12.40
N LYS A 93 -20.93 -1.90 11.80
CA LYS A 93 -19.77 -2.49 12.47
C LYS A 93 -18.53 -1.66 12.14
N VAL A 94 -17.82 -1.21 13.16
CA VAL A 94 -16.52 -0.55 13.00
C VAL A 94 -15.42 -1.58 13.10
N LEU A 95 -14.51 -1.56 12.13
CA LEU A 95 -13.38 -2.47 12.01
C LEU A 95 -12.09 -1.65 12.10
N ASN A 96 -11.42 -1.73 13.24
CA ASN A 96 -10.06 -1.22 13.37
C ASN A 96 -9.12 -2.03 12.47
N TYR A 97 -8.04 -1.44 11.94
CA TYR A 97 -7.01 -2.20 11.22
C TYR A 97 -5.57 -1.85 11.64
N GLY A 98 -5.41 -1.13 12.75
CA GLY A 98 -4.11 -0.80 13.33
C GLY A 98 -3.39 0.33 12.59
N ALA A 99 -2.07 0.41 12.78
CA ALA A 99 -1.21 1.39 12.12
C ALA A 99 -1.11 1.14 10.62
N GLU A 100 -1.11 2.20 9.82
CA GLU A 100 -1.04 2.14 8.36
C GLU A 100 0.40 2.02 7.83
N PHE A 101 0.54 1.65 6.56
CA PHE A 101 1.82 1.70 5.83
C PHE A 101 2.07 3.11 5.29
N GLY A 102 1.96 4.11 6.16
CA GLY A 102 2.20 5.51 5.82
C GLY A 102 2.93 6.21 6.95
N ILE A 103 3.83 7.12 6.63
CA ILE A 103 4.59 7.89 7.62
C ILE A 103 4.46 9.37 7.34
N PHE A 104 4.40 10.16 8.40
CA PHE A 104 4.50 11.62 8.38
C PHE A 104 5.71 12.03 9.20
N LEU A 105 6.43 13.04 8.73
CA LEU A 105 7.70 13.46 9.30
C LEU A 105 7.96 14.95 9.03
N PHE A 106 8.95 15.51 9.71
CA PHE A 106 9.60 16.74 9.27
C PHE A 106 10.82 16.38 8.45
N ASP A 107 10.74 16.55 7.13
CA ASP A 107 11.91 16.43 6.25
C ASP A 107 12.84 17.62 6.47
N LEU A 108 14.12 17.33 6.62
CA LEU A 108 15.16 18.32 6.89
C LEU A 108 16.13 18.37 5.70
N ASN A 109 16.34 19.53 5.08
CA ASN A 109 17.27 19.62 3.94
C ASN A 109 18.72 19.55 4.43
N ASN A 110 19.40 18.43 4.23
CA ASN A 110 20.76 18.17 4.68
C ASN A 110 21.82 18.71 3.69
N ASN A 111 21.45 19.02 2.44
CA ASN A 111 22.40 19.30 1.37
C ASN A 111 23.11 20.65 1.56
N ASN A 112 24.43 20.61 1.72
CA ASN A 112 25.29 21.80 1.81
C ASN A 112 26.18 22.01 0.58
N ASN A 113 25.95 21.30 -0.52
CA ASN A 113 26.70 21.55 -1.75
C ASN A 113 26.33 22.93 -2.29
N GLU A 114 27.31 23.67 -2.82
CA GLU A 114 27.08 24.97 -3.47
C GLU A 114 26.16 24.85 -4.69
N TYR A 115 26.17 23.67 -5.32
CA TYR A 115 25.37 23.34 -6.49
C TYR A 115 24.55 22.06 -6.27
N LEU A 116 23.37 21.99 -6.88
CA LEU A 116 22.49 20.83 -6.87
C LEU A 116 23.00 19.75 -7.84
N GLY A 117 22.57 18.50 -7.61
CA GLY A 117 22.91 17.34 -8.43
C GLY A 117 23.85 16.34 -7.75
N ASN A 118 23.92 15.14 -8.33
CA ASN A 118 24.83 14.07 -7.96
C ASN A 118 25.45 13.48 -9.25
N PRO A 119 26.67 13.90 -9.65
CA PRO A 119 27.52 14.89 -8.99
C PRO A 119 26.96 16.33 -9.09
N PRO A 120 27.38 17.26 -8.21
CA PRO A 120 26.97 18.66 -8.27
C PRO A 120 27.27 19.31 -9.63
N ASN A 121 26.35 20.15 -10.11
CA ASN A 121 26.46 20.81 -11.41
C ASN A 121 26.28 22.33 -11.28
N GLU A 122 27.32 23.08 -11.65
CA GLU A 122 27.41 24.55 -11.55
C GLU A 122 26.24 25.31 -12.23
N THR A 123 25.53 24.66 -13.14
CA THR A 123 24.32 25.20 -13.80
C THR A 123 23.17 25.42 -12.81
N TYR A 124 23.16 24.70 -11.69
CA TYR A 124 22.08 24.68 -10.73
C TYR A 124 22.56 25.07 -9.33
N PRO A 125 22.72 26.37 -9.03
CA PRO A 125 23.05 26.84 -7.69
C PRO A 125 22.07 26.30 -6.64
N ASN A 126 22.59 25.88 -5.50
CA ASN A 126 21.76 25.45 -4.38
C ASN A 126 21.10 26.68 -3.72
N PRO A 127 19.76 26.79 -3.74
CA PRO A 127 19.06 27.99 -3.28
C PRO A 127 19.12 28.22 -1.76
N VAL A 128 19.63 27.24 -0.99
CA VAL A 128 19.80 27.35 0.45
C VAL A 128 21.26 27.29 0.88
N TYR A 129 22.22 27.39 -0.05
CA TYR A 129 23.64 27.43 0.31
C TYR A 129 24.07 28.82 0.83
N PRO A 130 24.90 28.91 1.88
CA PRO A 130 25.31 27.83 2.77
C PRO A 130 24.14 27.38 3.66
N ASN A 131 23.94 26.06 3.77
CA ASN A 131 22.77 25.50 4.41
C ASN A 131 23.05 25.20 5.90
N PRO A 132 22.42 25.91 6.86
CA PRO A 132 22.63 25.67 8.29
C PRO A 132 22.17 24.27 8.72
N MET A 133 21.21 23.67 8.00
CA MET A 133 20.71 22.32 8.27
C MET A 133 21.72 21.21 7.96
N SER A 134 22.88 21.55 7.39
CA SER A 134 24.04 20.66 7.29
C SER A 134 24.64 20.29 8.66
N SER A 135 24.46 21.14 9.67
CA SER A 135 24.86 20.84 11.05
C SER A 135 23.93 19.80 11.69
N VAL A 136 24.50 18.64 12.03
CA VAL A 136 23.78 17.59 12.76
C VAL A 136 23.24 18.08 14.10
N TYR A 137 23.92 19.02 14.76
CA TYR A 137 23.49 19.55 16.05
C TYR A 137 22.25 20.44 15.94
N LEU A 138 22.13 21.22 14.85
CA LEU A 138 20.89 21.96 14.56
C LEU A 138 19.73 20.99 14.32
N ARG A 139 19.95 19.93 13.53
CA ARG A 139 18.92 18.91 13.28
C ARG A 139 18.49 18.20 14.56
N LYS A 140 19.43 17.78 15.42
CA LYS A 140 19.16 17.20 16.74
C LYS A 140 18.38 18.14 17.65
N ALA A 141 18.71 19.44 17.66
CA ALA A 141 17.97 20.42 18.44
C ALA A 141 16.53 20.59 17.93
N ILE A 142 16.34 20.61 16.61
CA ILE A 142 14.99 20.63 16.00
C ILE A 142 14.21 19.37 16.37
N ALA A 143 14.84 18.18 16.39
CA ALA A 143 14.18 16.94 16.80
C ALA A 143 13.64 17.01 18.24
N TYR A 144 14.39 17.59 19.18
CA TYR A 144 13.92 17.87 20.55
C TYR A 144 12.76 18.88 20.62
N CYS A 145 12.52 19.66 19.57
CA CYS A 145 11.40 20.61 19.49
C CYS A 145 10.11 19.98 18.96
N VAL A 146 10.14 18.71 18.54
CA VAL A 146 8.97 18.02 17.97
C VAL A 146 8.12 17.36 19.06
N ASN A 147 6.94 17.92 19.30
CA ASN A 147 5.96 17.36 20.22
C ASN A 147 5.01 16.38 19.51
N ARG A 148 5.37 15.09 19.52
CA ARG A 148 4.55 14.03 18.92
C ARG A 148 3.23 13.80 19.64
N ASP A 149 3.21 13.98 20.96
CA ASP A 149 2.02 13.82 21.78
C ASP A 149 0.94 14.86 21.43
N TYR A 150 1.34 16.12 21.21
CA TYR A 150 0.43 17.16 20.71
C TYR A 150 -0.25 16.72 19.40
N VAL A 151 0.54 16.22 18.44
CA VAL A 151 0.00 15.82 17.13
C VAL A 151 -0.92 14.59 17.26
N VAL A 152 -0.48 13.55 17.97
CA VAL A 152 -1.23 12.30 18.05
C VAL A 152 -2.46 12.42 18.96
N LYS A 153 -2.35 13.07 20.12
CA LYS A 153 -3.42 13.09 21.13
C LYS A 153 -4.37 14.27 20.96
N GLU A 154 -3.85 15.46 20.65
CA GLU A 154 -4.65 16.70 20.60
C GLU A 154 -5.12 17.05 19.19
N VAL A 155 -4.29 16.84 18.17
CA VAL A 155 -4.64 17.18 16.78
C VAL A 155 -5.42 16.06 16.09
N ILE A 156 -4.91 14.83 16.12
CA ILE A 156 -5.54 13.69 15.44
C ILE A 156 -6.56 13.00 16.35
N GLY A 157 -6.19 12.76 17.60
CA GLY A 157 -7.00 12.09 18.60
C GLY A 157 -6.40 10.76 19.02
N GLU A 158 -6.42 10.51 20.33
CA GLU A 158 -5.90 9.29 20.92
C GLU A 158 -6.54 8.04 20.30
N GLY A 159 -5.70 7.10 19.84
CA GLY A 159 -6.10 5.86 19.17
C GLY A 159 -6.17 5.93 17.63
N PHE A 160 -6.00 7.11 17.02
CA PHE A 160 -6.11 7.32 15.56
C PHE A 160 -4.76 7.61 14.88
N ALA A 161 -3.70 7.65 15.66
CA ALA A 161 -2.34 7.71 15.17
C ALA A 161 -1.39 7.07 16.20
N VAL A 162 -0.24 6.63 15.72
CA VAL A 162 0.86 6.12 16.54
C VAL A 162 2.04 7.07 16.38
N PRO A 163 2.63 7.58 17.49
CA PRO A 163 3.82 8.42 17.40
C PRO A 163 4.99 7.61 16.83
N LEU A 164 5.73 8.18 15.90
CA LEU A 164 6.89 7.54 15.28
C LEU A 164 8.18 8.18 15.76
N TYR A 165 9.13 7.36 16.16
CA TYR A 165 10.49 7.78 16.54
C TYR A 165 11.55 7.30 15.53
N THR A 166 11.10 6.58 14.50
CA THR A 166 11.91 5.93 13.48
C THR A 166 11.15 5.97 12.14
N PRO A 167 11.82 5.93 10.96
CA PRO A 167 11.13 5.92 9.66
C PRO A 167 10.42 4.60 9.31
N VAL A 168 10.45 3.58 10.17
CA VAL A 168 9.78 2.28 9.94
C VAL A 168 8.56 2.15 10.85
N PRO A 169 7.33 2.20 10.32
CA PRO A 169 6.11 2.14 11.13
C PRO A 169 5.91 0.75 11.77
N PRO A 170 5.15 0.65 12.87
CA PRO A 170 4.87 -0.61 13.55
C PRO A 170 4.16 -1.67 12.68
N SER A 171 3.47 -1.23 11.62
CA SER A 171 2.81 -2.11 10.64
C SER A 171 3.77 -3.04 9.90
N MET A 172 5.07 -2.70 9.85
CA MET A 172 6.14 -3.55 9.29
C MET A 172 6.72 -4.56 10.29
N GLY A 173 6.12 -4.69 11.49
CA GLY A 173 6.44 -5.75 12.44
C GLY A 173 7.92 -5.78 12.85
N VAL A 174 8.60 -6.90 12.60
CA VAL A 174 9.98 -7.16 13.04
C VAL A 174 11.01 -6.18 12.47
N TYR A 175 10.69 -5.51 11.35
CA TYR A 175 11.57 -4.50 10.77
C TYR A 175 11.57 -3.20 11.57
N SER A 176 10.51 -2.89 12.34
CA SER A 176 10.49 -1.71 13.19
C SER A 176 11.43 -1.90 14.39
N HIS A 177 12.25 -0.89 14.69
CA HIS A 177 13.27 -1.00 15.73
C HIS A 177 12.62 -1.14 17.13
N PRO A 178 12.90 -2.22 17.89
CA PRO A 178 12.19 -2.48 19.14
C PRO A 178 12.59 -1.54 20.29
N GLU A 179 13.80 -0.97 20.24
CA GLU A 179 14.36 -0.15 21.33
C GLU A 179 14.38 1.37 21.09
N ILE A 180 14.06 1.86 19.87
CA ILE A 180 13.93 3.30 19.60
C ILE A 180 12.48 3.69 19.87
N ARG A 181 12.16 3.77 21.16
CA ARG A 181 10.84 4.16 21.68
C ARG A 181 10.97 4.74 23.09
N PRO A 182 9.98 5.50 23.58
CA PRO A 182 9.90 5.87 24.99
C PRO A 182 9.99 4.63 25.90
N GLY A 183 10.92 4.65 26.84
CA GLY A 183 11.25 3.55 27.76
C GLY A 183 12.13 2.44 27.18
N GLY A 184 12.52 2.51 25.91
CA GLY A 184 13.41 1.54 25.26
C GLY A 184 14.89 1.79 25.56
N ALA A 185 15.75 0.81 25.26
CA ALA A 185 17.19 0.92 25.51
C ALA A 185 17.89 1.99 24.64
N ARG A 186 17.27 2.41 23.52
CA ARG A 186 17.73 3.49 22.64
C ARG A 186 16.79 4.71 22.69
N GLU A 187 16.19 5.00 23.85
CA GLU A 187 15.35 6.19 24.05
C GLU A 187 16.11 7.50 23.73
N ASP A 188 17.43 7.50 23.90
CA ASP A 188 18.30 8.63 23.54
C ASP A 188 18.15 9.05 22.07
N LEU A 189 17.83 8.10 21.18
CA LEU A 189 17.57 8.35 19.76
C LEU A 189 16.14 8.82 19.46
N CYS A 190 15.24 8.84 20.43
CA CYS A 190 13.85 9.27 20.22
C CYS A 190 13.71 10.79 20.16
N TYR A 191 14.66 11.54 20.73
CA TYR A 191 14.58 12.98 20.91
C TYR A 191 13.23 13.40 21.50
N LEU A 192 12.89 12.86 22.67
CA LEU A 192 11.65 13.19 23.37
C LEU A 192 11.54 14.71 23.59
N PHE A 193 10.34 15.26 23.41
CA PHE A 193 10.10 16.70 23.39
C PHE A 193 10.74 17.43 24.59
N ASN A 194 11.76 18.23 24.32
CA ASN A 194 12.53 18.95 25.33
C ASN A 194 13.20 20.20 24.73
N PRO A 195 12.47 21.33 24.59
CA PRO A 195 13.01 22.58 24.07
C PRO A 195 14.21 23.13 24.85
N ALA A 196 14.33 22.81 26.15
CA ALA A 196 15.48 23.21 26.95
C ALA A 196 16.76 22.44 26.55
N ALA A 197 16.65 21.14 26.28
CA ALA A 197 17.75 20.35 25.73
C ALA A 197 18.14 20.84 24.32
N ALA A 198 17.16 21.20 23.49
CA ALA A 198 17.42 21.82 22.19
C ALA A 198 18.26 23.11 22.34
N ALA A 199 17.83 24.02 23.23
CA ALA A 199 18.53 25.27 23.49
C ALA A 199 19.96 25.08 24.02
N ALA A 200 20.17 24.11 24.91
CA ALA A 200 21.50 23.78 25.43
C ALA A 200 22.40 23.20 24.34
N LEU A 201 21.86 22.32 23.48
CA LEU A 201 22.60 21.72 22.37
C LEU A 201 23.03 22.78 21.35
N LEU A 202 22.14 23.70 20.99
CA LEU A 202 22.44 24.82 20.10
C LEU A 202 23.54 25.73 20.67
N GLN A 203 23.43 26.09 21.95
CA GLN A 203 24.42 26.93 22.63
C GLN A 203 25.82 26.31 22.63
N ALA A 204 25.91 24.99 22.78
CA ALA A 204 27.18 24.27 22.83
C ALA A 204 27.80 24.02 21.46
N ASN A 205 27.07 24.23 20.35
CA ASN A 205 27.48 23.77 19.01
C ASN A 205 27.27 24.84 17.93
N GLY A 206 27.75 26.06 18.15
CA GLY A 206 27.85 27.10 17.11
C GLY A 206 26.54 27.83 16.78
N PHE A 207 25.55 27.77 17.68
CA PHE A 207 24.32 28.55 17.56
C PHE A 207 23.99 29.34 18.83
N PRO A 208 24.88 30.23 19.31
CA PRO A 208 24.63 31.04 20.50
C PRO A 208 23.50 32.05 20.28
N LEU A 209 22.99 32.61 21.38
CA LEU A 209 22.10 33.77 21.32
C LEU A 209 22.90 35.04 21.07
N ASP A 210 22.47 35.84 20.10
CA ASP A 210 22.92 37.23 19.99
C ASP A 210 22.36 38.02 21.19
N THR A 211 23.27 38.56 21.99
CA THR A 211 22.92 39.35 23.19
C THR A 211 22.15 40.63 22.88
N ALA A 212 22.24 41.16 21.66
CA ALA A 212 21.53 42.37 21.25
C ALA A 212 20.08 42.10 20.84
N THR A 213 19.85 41.02 20.08
CA THR A 213 18.53 40.72 19.50
C THR A 213 17.77 39.62 20.23
N GLY A 214 18.45 38.76 20.99
CA GLY A 214 17.88 37.59 21.64
C GLY A 214 17.52 36.45 20.68
N TRP A 215 17.99 36.51 19.43
CA TRP A 215 17.85 35.45 18.43
C TRP A 215 19.16 34.68 18.27
N ARG A 216 19.07 33.40 17.91
CA ARG A 216 20.26 32.63 17.56
C ARG A 216 20.79 33.05 16.19
N PHE A 217 22.11 32.98 16.06
CA PHE A 217 22.83 33.13 14.79
C PHE A 217 23.73 31.91 14.59
N TRP A 218 24.24 31.70 13.38
CA TRP A 218 25.17 30.61 13.08
C TRP A 218 26.59 31.14 13.17
N ASP A 219 27.21 30.91 14.32
CA ASP A 219 28.58 31.31 14.66
C ASP A 219 29.57 30.40 13.89
N LYS A 220 29.95 30.83 12.69
CA LYS A 220 30.77 30.06 11.74
C LYS A 220 32.25 30.11 12.10
N ASP A 221 32.70 31.20 12.71
CA ASP A 221 34.10 31.38 13.09
C ASP A 221 34.40 31.02 14.55
N GLY A 222 33.36 30.88 15.38
CA GLY A 222 33.43 30.41 16.76
C GLY A 222 33.81 31.49 17.76
N ASP A 223 33.70 32.78 17.41
CA ASP A 223 34.08 33.89 18.28
C ASP A 223 32.96 34.33 19.25
N GLY A 224 31.74 33.83 19.05
CA GLY A 224 30.57 34.11 19.87
C GLY A 224 29.93 35.49 19.61
N VAL A 225 30.32 36.18 18.55
CA VAL A 225 29.82 37.48 18.10
C VAL A 225 29.18 37.32 16.73
N LYS A 226 28.02 37.92 16.53
CA LYS A 226 27.28 37.79 15.27
C LYS A 226 27.92 38.64 14.16
N ASP A 227 28.35 37.99 13.09
CA ASP A 227 28.79 38.63 11.85
C ASP A 227 27.66 38.85 10.82
N ALA A 228 27.97 39.62 9.78
CA ALA A 228 26.99 40.06 8.78
C ALA A 228 26.39 38.93 7.93
N ASP A 229 27.08 37.79 7.79
CA ASP A 229 26.64 36.62 7.00
C ASP A 229 26.22 35.43 7.87
N GLU A 230 26.01 35.63 9.18
CA GLU A 230 25.72 34.59 10.17
C GLU A 230 24.24 34.53 10.59
N ASP A 231 23.36 35.22 9.86
CA ASP A 231 21.92 35.13 10.09
C ASP A 231 21.43 33.67 10.04
N LEU A 232 20.76 33.23 11.11
CA LEU A 232 20.10 31.94 11.16
C LEU A 232 18.60 32.12 10.94
N VAL A 233 18.18 32.09 9.67
CA VAL A 233 16.77 32.15 9.29
C VAL A 233 16.38 30.89 8.52
N LEU A 234 15.62 30.01 9.17
CA LEU A 234 15.13 28.79 8.54
C LEU A 234 13.88 29.05 7.71
N LYS A 235 13.68 28.23 6.69
CA LYS A 235 12.51 28.28 5.80
C LYS A 235 11.72 27.00 6.01
N MET A 236 10.53 27.12 6.60
CA MET A 236 9.66 26.00 6.89
C MET A 236 8.48 25.99 5.93
N PHE A 237 8.37 24.94 5.12
CA PHE A 237 7.22 24.73 4.24
C PHE A 237 6.20 23.81 4.91
N VAL A 238 4.98 24.31 5.06
CA VAL A 238 3.87 23.64 5.73
C VAL A 238 2.76 23.33 4.72
N ARG A 239 2.32 22.06 4.71
CA ARG A 239 1.20 21.58 3.88
C ARG A 239 -0.11 22.15 4.41
N SER A 240 -0.73 23.08 3.68
CA SER A 240 -1.97 23.75 4.09
C SER A 240 -3.24 22.94 3.82
N ASP A 241 -3.16 21.97 2.91
CA ASP A 241 -4.23 21.07 2.48
C ASP A 241 -4.35 19.79 3.36
N SER A 242 -3.59 19.72 4.46
CA SER A 242 -3.66 18.64 5.43
C SER A 242 -3.65 19.21 6.85
N THR A 243 -4.78 19.16 7.54
CA THR A 243 -4.95 19.74 8.89
C THR A 243 -3.90 19.22 9.88
N PRO A 244 -3.62 17.91 10.00
CA PRO A 244 -2.59 17.42 10.92
C PRO A 244 -1.18 17.93 10.60
N ARG A 245 -0.78 17.95 9.32
CA ARG A 245 0.54 18.45 8.90
C ARG A 245 0.66 19.95 9.12
N LYS A 246 -0.41 20.70 8.84
CA LYS A 246 -0.49 22.13 9.09
C LYS A 246 -0.26 22.45 10.57
N LEU A 247 -1.05 21.86 11.44
CA LEU A 247 -1.00 22.12 12.88
C LEU A 247 0.30 21.62 13.52
N ALA A 248 0.87 20.53 13.03
CA ALA A 248 2.20 20.08 13.44
C ALA A 248 3.29 21.12 13.08
N GLY A 249 3.25 21.64 11.84
CA GLY A 249 4.18 22.69 11.38
C GLY A 249 4.05 23.99 12.17
N GLU A 250 2.83 24.46 12.42
CA GLU A 250 2.55 25.65 13.23
C GLU A 250 3.03 25.49 14.68
N HIS A 251 2.85 24.30 15.27
CA HIS A 251 3.35 24.01 16.61
C HIS A 251 4.89 24.00 16.64
N LEU A 252 5.55 23.34 15.68
CA LEU A 252 7.02 23.36 15.61
C LEU A 252 7.55 24.78 15.41
N TYR A 253 6.92 25.57 14.52
CA TYR A 253 7.24 26.99 14.34
C TYR A 253 7.15 27.77 15.66
N SER A 254 6.06 27.59 16.42
CA SER A 254 5.87 28.25 17.71
C SER A 254 6.97 27.88 18.71
N VAL A 255 7.35 26.60 18.79
CA VAL A 255 8.43 26.14 19.69
C VAL A 255 9.78 26.71 19.26
N LEU A 256 10.12 26.66 17.97
CA LEU A 256 11.41 27.13 17.46
C LEU A 256 11.61 28.64 17.68
N THR A 257 10.55 29.43 17.55
CA THR A 257 10.62 30.90 17.66
C THR A 257 10.51 31.42 19.09
N SER A 258 10.15 30.57 20.05
CA SER A 258 9.93 30.94 21.46
C SER A 258 11.14 30.62 22.34
N ASP A 259 11.14 31.16 23.56
CA ASP A 259 12.13 30.77 24.57
C ASP A 259 11.93 29.29 24.96
N PRO A 260 13.01 28.52 25.17
CA PRO A 260 14.42 28.93 25.15
C PRO A 260 15.14 28.73 23.79
N VAL A 261 14.41 28.40 22.72
CA VAL A 261 15.00 27.97 21.43
C VAL A 261 15.40 29.17 20.56
N LYS A 262 14.50 30.12 20.30
CA LYS A 262 14.79 31.42 19.63
C LYS A 262 15.54 31.32 18.30
N ILE A 263 15.05 30.49 17.37
CA ILE A 263 15.49 30.44 15.96
C ILE A 263 14.48 31.22 15.11
N GLN A 264 14.97 32.07 14.20
CA GLN A 264 14.09 32.76 13.26
C GLN A 264 13.62 31.80 12.17
N VAL A 265 12.32 31.83 11.87
CA VAL A 265 11.71 30.95 10.87
C VAL A 265 10.80 31.77 9.94
N ASN A 266 11.06 31.66 8.64
CA ASN A 266 10.14 32.06 7.58
C ASN A 266 9.17 30.90 7.30
N LEU A 267 7.92 31.07 7.76
CA LEU A 267 6.87 30.07 7.59
C LEU A 267 6.13 30.26 6.26
N VAL A 268 6.14 29.24 5.43
CA VAL A 268 5.51 29.24 4.10
C VAL A 268 4.43 28.16 4.08
N TYR A 269 3.24 28.53 3.61
CA TYR A 269 2.13 27.59 3.42
C TYR A 269 1.96 27.27 1.94
N GLY A 270 1.62 26.01 1.63
CA GLY A 270 1.21 25.61 0.29
C GLY A 270 0.61 24.22 0.25
N ASP A 271 -0.08 23.92 -0.85
CA ASP A 271 -0.65 22.60 -1.11
C ASP A 271 0.41 21.60 -1.61
N VAL A 272 -0.03 20.38 -1.98
CA VAL A 272 0.85 19.36 -2.56
C VAL A 272 1.56 19.82 -3.84
N SER A 273 0.91 20.63 -4.68
CA SER A 273 1.46 21.09 -5.95
C SER A 273 2.58 22.09 -5.73
N ALA A 274 2.37 23.04 -4.81
CA ALA A 274 3.39 23.97 -4.37
C ALA A 274 4.57 23.24 -3.70
N ALA A 275 4.31 22.22 -2.90
CA ALA A 275 5.36 21.40 -2.29
C ALA A 275 6.21 20.66 -3.34
N ARG A 276 5.57 20.04 -4.34
CA ARG A 276 6.27 19.35 -5.44
C ARG A 276 7.25 20.27 -6.16
N LEU A 277 6.86 21.51 -6.42
CA LEU A 277 7.73 22.49 -7.07
C LEU A 277 8.81 23.03 -6.11
N GLN A 278 8.40 23.56 -4.95
CA GLN A 278 9.31 24.29 -4.08
C GLN A 278 10.27 23.38 -3.30
N VAL A 279 9.76 22.26 -2.78
CA VAL A 279 10.50 21.33 -1.92
C VAL A 279 11.17 20.27 -2.79
N MET A 280 10.41 19.52 -3.59
CA MET A 280 10.93 18.34 -4.26
C MET A 280 11.70 18.64 -5.54
N GLU A 281 11.37 19.71 -6.26
CA GLU A 281 12.03 20.07 -7.52
C GLU A 281 13.13 21.11 -7.30
N ASN A 282 12.77 22.26 -6.70
CA ASN A 282 13.68 23.38 -6.47
C ASN A 282 14.58 23.21 -5.24
N LYS A 283 14.27 22.30 -4.32
CA LYS A 283 15.03 22.05 -3.07
C LYS A 283 15.16 23.30 -2.19
N ASN A 284 14.22 24.24 -2.30
CA ASN A 284 14.25 25.53 -1.64
C ASN A 284 13.44 25.51 -0.33
N PHE A 285 13.97 24.79 0.65
CA PHE A 285 13.41 24.62 1.99
C PHE A 285 14.50 24.23 2.98
N HIS A 286 14.26 24.47 4.27
CA HIS A 286 15.06 23.93 5.38
C HIS A 286 14.29 22.82 6.12
N ILE A 287 12.98 23.03 6.33
CA ILE A 287 12.08 22.09 7.00
C ILE A 287 10.81 21.94 6.16
N TYR A 288 10.31 20.72 5.98
CA TYR A 288 9.06 20.44 5.29
C TYR A 288 8.20 19.48 6.11
N THR A 289 6.90 19.77 6.26
CA THR A 289 5.95 18.81 6.83
C THR A 289 5.69 17.70 5.81
N GLY A 290 6.53 16.67 5.81
CA GLY A 290 6.64 15.54 4.89
C GLY A 290 5.73 14.36 5.15
N GLY A 291 5.73 13.41 4.21
CA GLY A 291 5.03 12.15 4.38
C GLY A 291 5.05 11.28 3.13
N TRP A 292 4.96 9.97 3.36
CA TRP A 292 5.08 8.91 2.36
C TRP A 292 3.99 7.85 2.55
N SER A 293 3.49 7.32 1.44
CA SER A 293 2.76 6.05 1.40
C SER A 293 3.77 4.95 1.09
N LEU A 294 3.75 3.86 1.84
CA LEU A 294 4.76 2.82 1.83
C LEU A 294 4.14 1.46 1.44
N GLY A 295 5.01 0.52 1.09
CA GLY A 295 4.67 -0.89 0.92
C GLY A 295 4.75 -1.68 2.24
N VAL A 296 4.57 -2.99 2.14
CA VAL A 296 4.73 -3.93 3.27
C VAL A 296 6.21 -4.16 3.61
N ASP A 297 7.05 -4.22 2.58
CA ASP A 297 8.48 -4.48 2.74
C ASP A 297 9.20 -3.17 3.10
N PRO A 298 10.29 -3.20 3.91
CA PRO A 298 10.99 -2.00 4.37
C PRO A 298 11.95 -1.39 3.32
N ASP A 299 11.68 -1.60 2.03
CA ASP A 299 12.51 -1.12 0.92
C ASP A 299 12.54 0.41 0.82
N HIS A 300 11.53 1.09 1.38
CA HIS A 300 11.44 2.55 1.46
C HIS A 300 12.57 3.20 2.24
N LEU A 301 13.36 2.44 3.02
CA LEU A 301 14.58 2.97 3.64
C LEU A 301 15.57 3.50 2.60
N ILE A 302 15.48 3.06 1.33
CA ILE A 302 16.24 3.64 0.22
C ILE A 302 15.88 5.10 -0.07
N LEU A 303 14.73 5.56 0.45
CA LEU A 303 14.21 6.94 0.56
C LEU A 303 15.28 8.03 0.61
N TRP A 304 16.19 7.84 1.55
CA TRP A 304 17.17 8.83 1.98
C TRP A 304 18.60 8.47 1.58
N ASN A 305 18.77 7.47 0.72
CA ASN A 305 20.07 7.07 0.20
C ASN A 305 20.59 8.13 -0.80
N TRP A 306 21.88 8.45 -0.73
CA TRP A 306 22.51 9.46 -1.58
C TRP A 306 22.39 9.20 -3.08
N ASP A 307 22.41 7.92 -3.49
CA ASP A 307 22.29 7.56 -4.91
C ASP A 307 20.91 7.91 -5.50
N TYR A 308 19.92 8.11 -4.64
CA TYR A 308 18.57 8.54 -5.00
C TYR A 308 18.38 10.07 -4.93
N TYR A 309 19.48 10.83 -4.93
CA TYR A 309 19.50 12.28 -5.13
C TYR A 309 19.94 12.63 -6.56
N TRP A 310 19.12 13.40 -7.30
CA TRP A 310 19.45 13.90 -8.64
C TRP A 310 18.84 15.29 -8.90
N HIS A 311 19.41 16.01 -9.86
CA HIS A 311 18.88 17.29 -10.36
C HIS A 311 19.35 17.52 -11.81
N PRO A 312 18.51 18.05 -12.73
CA PRO A 312 17.13 18.52 -12.52
C PRO A 312 16.13 17.39 -12.26
N GLY A 313 14.96 17.73 -11.70
CA GLY A 313 13.89 16.77 -11.42
C GLY A 313 13.59 16.58 -9.94
N ARG A 314 12.78 15.55 -9.64
CA ARG A 314 12.22 15.25 -8.32
C ARG A 314 12.78 13.93 -7.78
N PRO A 315 13.98 13.96 -7.17
CA PRO A 315 14.53 12.81 -6.49
C PRO A 315 13.69 12.35 -5.31
N TYR A 316 13.79 11.06 -4.96
CA TYR A 316 13.23 10.56 -3.70
C TYR A 316 13.95 11.19 -2.50
N ASN A 317 15.28 11.24 -2.53
CA ASN A 317 16.07 11.89 -1.49
C ASN A 317 16.16 13.41 -1.70
N TYR A 318 15.05 14.11 -1.92
CA TYR A 318 15.05 15.56 -2.19
C TYR A 318 15.64 16.42 -1.06
N ALA A 319 15.76 15.87 0.14
CA ALA A 319 16.44 16.46 1.27
C ALA A 319 17.98 16.39 1.18
N GLY A 320 18.54 15.62 0.23
CA GLY A 320 19.98 15.42 0.08
C GLY A 320 20.65 14.85 1.32
N CYS A 321 19.98 13.88 1.96
CA CYS A 321 20.54 13.10 3.06
C CYS A 321 21.74 12.29 2.55
N ASN A 322 22.82 12.27 3.31
CA ASN A 322 23.99 11.49 2.95
C ASN A 322 24.74 11.08 4.22
N ASP A 323 24.49 9.85 4.66
CA ASP A 323 25.24 9.23 5.75
C ASP A 323 25.76 7.87 5.27
N PRO A 324 27.08 7.59 5.36
CA PRO A 324 27.65 6.35 4.86
C PRO A 324 27.02 5.09 5.47
N THR A 325 26.75 5.10 6.78
CA THR A 325 26.15 3.94 7.47
C THR A 325 24.72 3.73 7.01
N PHE A 326 23.93 4.80 6.87
CA PHE A 326 22.57 4.72 6.33
C PHE A 326 22.56 4.25 4.87
N ASN A 327 23.44 4.78 4.02
CA ASN A 327 23.51 4.40 2.60
C ASN A 327 23.84 2.90 2.47
N GLU A 328 24.81 2.39 3.23
CA GLU A 328 25.14 0.97 3.26
C GLU A 328 23.97 0.14 3.80
N ALA A 329 23.39 0.53 4.93
CA ALA A 329 22.32 -0.22 5.57
C ALA A 329 21.03 -0.26 4.71
N SER A 330 20.66 0.84 4.05
CA SER A 330 19.49 0.89 3.17
C SER A 330 19.61 -0.06 1.97
N TYR A 331 20.79 -0.17 1.35
CA TYR A 331 21.05 -1.22 0.36
C TYR A 331 21.07 -2.61 0.98
N GLY A 332 21.65 -2.76 2.17
CA GLY A 332 21.64 -4.01 2.93
C GLY A 332 20.23 -4.51 3.22
N VAL A 333 19.24 -3.63 3.38
CA VAL A 333 17.82 -3.99 3.44
C VAL A 333 17.32 -4.45 2.07
N MET A 334 17.44 -3.60 1.05
CA MET A 334 16.88 -3.85 -0.29
C MET A 334 17.39 -5.17 -0.91
N TYR A 335 18.66 -5.49 -0.66
CA TYR A 335 19.37 -6.64 -1.22
C TYR A 335 19.84 -7.64 -0.16
N ALA A 336 19.08 -7.78 0.94
CA ALA A 336 19.36 -8.77 1.98
C ALA A 336 19.26 -10.22 1.45
N ASN A 337 20.22 -11.07 1.82
CA ASN A 337 20.21 -12.49 1.44
C ASN A 337 19.26 -13.34 2.28
N THR A 338 18.99 -12.92 3.52
CA THR A 338 18.12 -13.62 4.48
C THR A 338 17.17 -12.66 5.17
N ALA A 339 16.08 -13.18 5.74
CA ALA A 339 15.14 -12.35 6.49
C ALA A 339 15.80 -11.74 7.74
N GLU A 340 16.72 -12.47 8.37
CA GLU A 340 17.49 -12.01 9.52
C GLU A 340 18.43 -10.85 9.15
N GLU A 341 19.07 -10.94 7.99
CA GLU A 341 19.91 -9.87 7.44
C GLU A 341 19.08 -8.62 7.11
N ALA A 342 17.90 -8.79 6.51
CA ALA A 342 16.99 -7.67 6.23
C ALA A 342 16.57 -6.95 7.53
N VAL A 343 16.25 -7.71 8.59
CA VAL A 343 15.91 -7.14 9.91
C VAL A 343 17.11 -6.40 10.52
N TYR A 344 18.30 -7.01 10.47
CA TYR A 344 19.52 -6.39 10.98
C TYR A 344 19.80 -5.04 10.31
N TYR A 345 19.81 -5.00 8.98
CA TYR A 345 20.06 -3.77 8.25
C TYR A 345 18.93 -2.75 8.41
N ALA A 346 17.68 -3.20 8.54
CA ALA A 346 16.56 -2.30 8.81
C ALA A 346 16.76 -1.62 10.16
N HIS A 347 17.18 -2.34 11.20
CA HIS A 347 17.49 -1.75 12.50
C HIS A 347 18.70 -0.81 12.43
N LEU A 348 19.78 -1.22 11.77
CA LEU A 348 20.97 -0.39 11.57
C LEU A 348 20.67 0.93 10.83
N ALA A 349 19.84 0.86 9.77
CA ALA A 349 19.40 2.04 9.03
C ALA A 349 18.60 2.99 9.93
N GLN A 350 17.73 2.47 10.79
CA GLN A 350 16.95 3.30 11.73
C GLN A 350 17.84 3.96 12.79
N GLU A 351 18.84 3.24 13.30
CA GLU A 351 19.84 3.81 14.22
C GLU A 351 20.62 4.95 13.54
N ALA A 352 21.20 4.70 12.36
CA ALA A 352 21.95 5.71 11.60
C ALA A 352 21.09 6.93 11.23
N PHE A 353 19.83 6.69 10.85
CA PHE A 353 18.85 7.73 10.53
C PHE A 353 18.60 8.65 11.74
N ALA A 354 18.40 8.06 12.92
CA ALA A 354 18.11 8.80 14.15
C ALA A 354 19.37 9.46 14.74
N GLU A 355 20.53 8.80 14.68
CA GLU A 355 21.81 9.35 15.14
C GLU A 355 22.22 10.60 14.36
N ASN A 356 21.95 10.62 13.05
CA ASN A 356 22.25 11.75 12.18
C ASN A 356 21.07 12.70 11.96
N VAL A 357 19.88 12.35 12.48
CA VAL A 357 18.62 13.08 12.28
C VAL A 357 18.47 13.46 10.80
N LEU A 358 18.48 12.46 9.92
CA LEU A 358 18.31 12.68 8.48
C LEU A 358 16.97 13.36 8.21
N SER A 359 15.94 12.99 8.96
CA SER A 359 14.68 13.71 9.14
C SER A 359 14.07 13.36 10.50
N VAL A 360 12.95 13.98 10.89
CA VAL A 360 12.29 13.73 12.19
C VAL A 360 10.94 13.02 11.99
N PRO A 361 10.85 11.70 12.22
CA PRO A 361 9.58 10.98 12.15
C PRO A 361 8.56 11.54 13.14
N LEU A 362 7.29 11.62 12.75
CA LEU A 362 6.26 12.28 13.55
C LEU A 362 5.17 11.30 13.98
N TYR A 363 4.41 10.77 13.03
CA TYR A 363 3.35 9.79 13.30
C TYR A 363 3.05 8.94 12.07
N THR A 364 2.41 7.80 12.30
CA THR A 364 1.61 7.06 11.30
C THR A 364 0.16 7.11 11.74
N THR A 365 -0.76 7.15 10.79
CA THR A 365 -2.19 7.03 11.05
C THR A 365 -2.53 5.61 11.54
N SER A 366 -3.54 5.50 12.39
CA SER A 366 -4.15 4.22 12.76
C SER A 366 -5.63 4.29 12.45
N GLY A 367 -6.08 3.39 11.59
CA GLY A 367 -7.39 3.51 10.97
C GLY A 367 -8.43 2.55 11.53
N SER A 368 -9.69 2.97 11.42
CA SER A 368 -10.86 2.11 11.54
C SER A 368 -11.85 2.46 10.44
N LYS A 369 -12.36 1.48 9.70
CA LYS A 369 -13.39 1.67 8.67
C LYS A 369 -14.72 1.16 9.18
N VAL A 370 -15.82 1.72 8.67
CA VAL A 370 -17.17 1.28 9.04
C VAL A 370 -17.78 0.48 7.89
N VAL A 371 -18.52 -0.56 8.24
CA VAL A 371 -19.30 -1.34 7.30
C VAL A 371 -20.74 -1.47 7.77
N SER A 372 -21.67 -1.62 6.83
CA SER A 372 -23.00 -2.11 7.13
C SER A 372 -22.92 -3.58 7.55
N ARG A 373 -23.72 -3.98 8.55
CA ARG A 373 -23.83 -5.38 8.95
C ARG A 373 -24.64 -6.22 7.97
N ARG A 374 -25.50 -5.60 7.16
CA ARG A 374 -26.40 -6.25 6.21
C ARG A 374 -26.30 -5.59 4.84
N PRO A 375 -26.56 -6.31 3.74
CA PRO A 375 -26.65 -5.70 2.42
C PRO A 375 -27.60 -4.50 2.45
N VAL A 376 -27.15 -3.37 1.92
CA VAL A 376 -28.01 -2.22 1.68
C VAL A 376 -28.86 -2.38 0.41
N THR A 377 -28.42 -3.26 -0.49
CA THR A 377 -29.10 -3.54 -1.75
C THR A 377 -29.96 -4.80 -1.65
N ALA A 378 -31.20 -4.73 -2.17
CA ALA A 378 -32.08 -5.88 -2.31
C ALA A 378 -31.45 -7.00 -3.18
N PRO A 379 -31.84 -8.28 -3.04
CA PRO A 379 -32.96 -8.80 -2.25
C PRO A 379 -32.60 -9.28 -0.83
N TYR A 380 -31.34 -9.18 -0.41
CA TYR A 380 -30.83 -9.85 0.80
C TYR A 380 -30.67 -8.92 2.02
N THR A 381 -31.40 -7.82 2.07
CA THR A 381 -31.31 -6.80 3.13
C THR A 381 -31.71 -7.30 4.52
N ASP A 382 -32.38 -8.46 4.58
CA ASP A 382 -32.77 -9.16 5.81
C ASP A 382 -31.66 -10.05 6.39
N ARG A 383 -30.56 -10.27 5.65
CA ARG A 383 -29.46 -11.15 6.02
C ARG A 383 -28.22 -10.37 6.45
N TYR A 384 -27.38 -10.98 7.27
CA TYR A 384 -26.07 -10.42 7.61
C TYR A 384 -25.05 -10.65 6.49
N TRP A 385 -24.09 -9.74 6.36
CA TRP A 385 -22.88 -9.94 5.58
C TRP A 385 -21.95 -10.95 6.25
N ARG A 386 -21.22 -11.71 5.43
CA ARG A 386 -20.11 -12.58 5.82
C ARG A 386 -18.99 -12.47 4.79
N GLY A 387 -17.75 -12.60 5.23
CA GLY A 387 -16.58 -12.65 4.34
C GLY A 387 -15.79 -11.34 4.25
N PHE A 388 -16.01 -10.39 5.15
CA PHE A 388 -15.16 -9.20 5.27
C PHE A 388 -13.73 -9.60 5.61
N VAL A 389 -12.75 -9.25 4.78
CA VAL A 389 -11.33 -9.47 5.01
C VAL A 389 -10.67 -8.15 5.40
N ASN A 390 -10.47 -7.97 6.70
CA ASN A 390 -9.93 -6.74 7.27
C ASN A 390 -8.40 -6.80 7.40
N VAL A 391 -7.69 -6.33 6.38
CA VAL A 391 -6.24 -6.49 6.25
C VAL A 391 -5.52 -5.52 7.22
N PRO A 392 -4.60 -5.99 8.08
CA PRO A 392 -3.80 -5.10 8.93
C PRO A 392 -3.09 -4.01 8.11
N GLY A 393 -3.22 -2.76 8.53
CA GLY A 393 -2.62 -1.58 7.89
C GLY A 393 -3.28 -1.11 6.59
N TYR A 394 -4.26 -1.84 6.04
CA TYR A 394 -5.00 -1.45 4.82
C TYR A 394 -6.52 -1.31 5.04
N GLY A 395 -7.11 -2.16 5.88
CA GLY A 395 -8.53 -2.15 6.19
C GLY A 395 -9.37 -3.19 5.45
N VAL A 396 -10.69 -3.01 5.50
CA VAL A 396 -11.70 -3.99 5.08
C VAL A 396 -12.04 -3.95 3.60
N ASP A 397 -11.79 -2.85 2.92
CA ASP A 397 -11.98 -2.61 1.48
C ASP A 397 -10.89 -3.27 0.61
N SER A 398 -10.51 -4.50 0.94
CA SER A 398 -9.49 -5.26 0.23
C SER A 398 -10.07 -6.07 -0.94
N GLY A 399 -9.22 -6.41 -1.92
CA GLY A 399 -9.60 -7.35 -3.00
C GLY A 399 -10.14 -8.68 -2.46
N PHE A 400 -9.62 -9.17 -1.33
CA PHE A 400 -10.13 -10.38 -0.68
C PHE A 400 -11.51 -10.22 -0.06
N THR A 401 -11.87 -9.03 0.44
CA THR A 401 -13.26 -8.74 0.84
C THR A 401 -14.16 -8.83 -0.37
N PHE A 402 -13.82 -8.16 -1.46
CA PHE A 402 -14.68 -8.15 -2.64
C PHE A 402 -14.73 -9.52 -3.35
N LEU A 403 -13.72 -10.38 -3.17
CA LEU A 403 -13.84 -11.79 -3.56
C LEU A 403 -14.85 -12.55 -2.70
N ASN A 404 -14.87 -12.33 -1.38
CA ASN A 404 -15.49 -13.24 -0.42
C ASN A 404 -16.86 -12.79 0.10
N LEU A 405 -17.15 -11.49 0.05
CA LEU A 405 -18.31 -10.86 0.68
C LEU A 405 -19.61 -11.37 0.05
N ARG A 406 -20.49 -11.92 0.90
CA ARG A 406 -21.79 -12.48 0.53
C ARG A 406 -22.78 -12.45 1.70
N PRO A 407 -24.09 -12.42 1.46
CA PRO A 407 -25.08 -12.58 2.51
C PRO A 407 -25.02 -13.99 3.12
N THR A 408 -25.26 -14.12 4.43
CA THR A 408 -25.27 -15.42 5.13
C THR A 408 -26.31 -16.37 4.52
N GLY A 409 -25.94 -17.64 4.31
CA GLY A 409 -26.79 -18.65 3.67
C GLY A 409 -27.08 -18.38 2.18
N ILE A 410 -26.29 -17.52 1.54
CA ILE A 410 -26.28 -17.30 0.09
C ILE A 410 -24.88 -17.62 -0.42
N THR A 411 -24.78 -18.59 -1.31
CA THR A 411 -23.48 -19.02 -1.84
C THR A 411 -22.93 -18.03 -2.86
N ARG A 412 -23.80 -17.49 -3.73
CA ARG A 412 -23.48 -16.43 -4.68
C ARG A 412 -24.67 -15.50 -4.93
N GLY A 413 -24.35 -14.24 -5.17
CA GLY A 413 -25.26 -13.23 -5.70
C GLY A 413 -25.46 -12.01 -4.81
N GLY A 414 -26.12 -11.01 -5.39
CA GLY A 414 -26.34 -9.70 -4.76
C GLY A 414 -25.32 -8.64 -5.18
N THR A 415 -25.46 -7.46 -4.62
CA THR A 415 -24.67 -6.27 -4.97
C THR A 415 -23.99 -5.73 -3.72
N ILE A 416 -22.67 -5.63 -3.77
CA ILE A 416 -21.87 -4.92 -2.77
C ILE A 416 -21.88 -3.44 -3.16
N ALA A 417 -22.33 -2.56 -2.27
CA ALA A 417 -22.20 -1.13 -2.47
C ALA A 417 -20.96 -0.61 -1.72
N TYR A 418 -20.04 0.02 -2.44
CA TYR A 418 -18.75 0.48 -1.92
C TYR A 418 -18.62 2.00 -2.11
N GLY A 419 -18.27 2.74 -1.07
CA GLY A 419 -18.08 4.18 -1.12
C GLY A 419 -16.65 4.56 -1.46
N PHE A 420 -16.48 5.60 -2.28
CA PHE A 420 -15.24 6.33 -2.46
C PHE A 420 -15.45 7.78 -2.06
N LYS A 421 -14.66 8.31 -1.14
CA LYS A 421 -14.57 9.77 -0.88
C LYS A 421 -13.78 10.55 -1.96
N THR A 422 -14.10 10.31 -3.23
CA THR A 422 -13.71 11.17 -4.36
C THR A 422 -14.91 11.35 -5.29
N THR A 423 -14.95 12.45 -6.02
CA THR A 423 -15.99 12.71 -7.05
C THR A 423 -15.59 12.21 -8.43
N ASP A 424 -14.34 11.86 -8.67
CA ASP A 424 -13.84 11.51 -10.01
C ASP A 424 -12.90 10.30 -10.00
N ILE A 425 -12.99 9.54 -11.09
CA ILE A 425 -11.97 8.60 -11.56
C ILE A 425 -11.27 9.27 -12.75
N ARG A 426 -9.95 9.40 -12.70
CA ARG A 426 -9.17 10.22 -13.64
C ARG A 426 -8.70 9.42 -14.85
N GLN A 427 -8.37 8.14 -14.65
CA GLN A 427 -7.90 7.26 -15.70
C GLN A 427 -8.15 5.78 -15.39
N PHE A 428 -8.35 5.00 -16.45
CA PHE A 428 -8.40 3.55 -16.49
C PHE A 428 -7.18 3.03 -17.25
N ASN A 429 -5.99 3.49 -16.84
CA ASN A 429 -4.73 3.20 -17.51
C ASN A 429 -3.78 2.46 -16.57
N PRO A 430 -3.61 1.13 -16.69
CA PRO A 430 -2.78 0.38 -15.76
C PRO A 430 -1.31 0.82 -15.77
N VAL A 431 -0.80 1.43 -16.86
CA VAL A 431 0.59 1.90 -17.04
C VAL A 431 0.86 3.22 -16.32
N TYR A 432 -0.05 4.20 -16.43
CA TYR A 432 0.18 5.58 -15.98
C TYR A 432 -0.74 6.08 -14.85
N SER A 433 -1.60 5.22 -14.30
CA SER A 433 -2.46 5.60 -13.16
C SER A 433 -1.69 5.92 -11.89
N GLU A 434 -1.74 7.18 -11.47
CA GLU A 434 -1.16 7.66 -10.21
C GLU A 434 -2.17 7.69 -9.05
N TRP A 435 -3.46 7.82 -9.36
CA TRP A 435 -4.47 8.11 -8.35
C TRP A 435 -4.87 6.85 -7.60
N LEU A 436 -5.11 6.97 -6.29
CA LEU A 436 -5.47 5.83 -5.43
C LEU A 436 -6.71 5.12 -5.96
N TRP A 437 -7.79 5.88 -6.20
CA TRP A 437 -9.07 5.31 -6.63
C TRP A 437 -9.04 4.75 -8.05
N ASP A 438 -8.28 5.36 -8.97
CA ASP A 438 -8.02 4.82 -10.31
C ASP A 438 -7.40 3.41 -10.17
N ASN A 439 -6.33 3.31 -9.38
CA ASN A 439 -5.64 2.05 -9.13
C ASN A 439 -6.54 1.03 -8.43
N THR A 440 -7.35 1.44 -7.44
CA THR A 440 -8.30 0.53 -6.76
C THR A 440 -9.28 -0.10 -7.76
N VAL A 441 -9.83 0.66 -8.70
CA VAL A 441 -10.75 0.12 -9.71
C VAL A 441 -10.01 -0.81 -10.69
N ILE A 442 -8.82 -0.40 -11.15
CA ILE A 442 -7.98 -1.18 -12.06
C ILE A 442 -7.58 -2.52 -11.42
N ASP A 443 -7.20 -2.52 -10.16
CA ASP A 443 -6.81 -3.73 -9.42
C ASP A 443 -7.98 -4.68 -9.19
N LEU A 444 -9.22 -4.17 -9.07
CA LEU A 444 -10.42 -5.00 -8.97
C LEU A 444 -10.78 -5.66 -10.32
N ILE A 445 -10.62 -4.94 -11.44
CA ILE A 445 -10.82 -5.50 -12.79
C ILE A 445 -9.73 -6.56 -13.10
N GLY A 446 -8.54 -6.35 -12.55
CA GLY A 446 -7.50 -7.36 -12.31
C GLY A 446 -6.55 -7.61 -13.48
N TYR A 447 -5.44 -6.88 -13.43
CA TYR A 447 -4.18 -7.26 -14.02
C TYR A 447 -3.40 -8.07 -12.97
N GLU A 448 -3.76 -9.35 -12.85
CA GLU A 448 -3.29 -10.22 -11.77
C GLU A 448 -1.76 -10.39 -11.77
N GLY A 449 -1.14 -10.39 -10.59
CA GLY A 449 0.27 -10.71 -10.40
C GLY A 449 0.55 -12.21 -10.27
N LEU A 450 1.82 -12.62 -10.38
CA LEU A 450 2.21 -14.03 -10.24
C LEU A 450 1.93 -14.60 -8.85
N VAL A 451 2.02 -13.74 -7.84
CA VAL A 451 1.81 -14.05 -6.41
C VAL A 451 0.93 -12.99 -5.77
N ALA A 452 0.27 -13.36 -4.67
CA ALA A 452 -0.48 -12.45 -3.81
C ALA A 452 -0.03 -12.63 -2.36
N ARG A 453 -0.13 -11.59 -1.53
CA ARG A 453 0.18 -11.70 -0.09
C ARG A 453 -0.99 -12.32 0.67
N ASN A 454 -0.69 -13.09 1.70
CA ASN A 454 -1.71 -13.53 2.65
C ASN A 454 -2.24 -12.30 3.41
N PRO A 455 -3.56 -12.04 3.40
CA PRO A 455 -4.14 -10.82 3.98
C PRO A 455 -3.98 -10.69 5.51
N TYR A 456 -3.65 -11.77 6.21
CA TYR A 456 -3.41 -11.76 7.66
C TYR A 456 -1.97 -12.11 8.05
N ASP A 457 -1.13 -12.37 7.05
CA ASP A 457 0.31 -12.56 7.20
C ASP A 457 1.00 -11.99 5.96
N LEU A 458 1.13 -10.67 5.94
CA LEU A 458 1.60 -9.95 4.76
C LEU A 458 3.05 -10.31 4.38
N GLY A 459 3.83 -10.93 5.28
CA GLY A 459 5.16 -11.46 4.96
C GLY A 459 5.13 -12.75 4.13
N THR A 460 3.98 -13.41 4.03
CA THR A 460 3.81 -14.67 3.32
C THR A 460 3.16 -14.47 1.95
N PHE A 461 3.82 -14.97 0.90
CA PHE A 461 3.29 -15.02 -0.46
C PHE A 461 2.57 -16.33 -0.76
N MET A 462 1.48 -16.22 -1.51
CA MET A 462 0.69 -17.32 -2.05
C MET A 462 0.77 -17.31 -3.58
N PRO A 463 0.78 -18.48 -4.25
CA PRO A 463 0.64 -18.54 -5.69
C PRO A 463 -0.69 -17.91 -6.13
N TRP A 464 -0.65 -17.11 -7.19
CA TRP A 464 -1.82 -16.41 -7.71
C TRP A 464 -2.07 -16.69 -9.20
N LEU A 465 -1.51 -15.90 -10.12
CA LEU A 465 -1.46 -16.25 -11.54
C LEU A 465 -0.47 -17.39 -11.79
N ALA A 466 0.54 -17.56 -10.93
CA ALA A 466 1.30 -18.80 -10.85
C ALA A 466 0.53 -19.86 -10.04
N ASP A 467 0.62 -21.13 -10.46
CA ASP A 467 0.17 -22.29 -9.68
C ASP A 467 1.16 -22.64 -8.57
N SER A 468 2.45 -22.43 -8.82
CA SER A 468 3.51 -22.64 -7.84
C SER A 468 4.74 -21.81 -8.16
N PHE A 469 5.56 -21.60 -7.15
CA PHE A 469 6.87 -20.99 -7.29
C PHE A 469 7.90 -21.66 -6.37
N LYS A 470 9.17 -21.53 -6.73
CA LYS A 470 10.30 -21.94 -5.90
C LYS A 470 11.43 -20.91 -6.02
N VAL A 471 11.66 -20.20 -4.92
CA VAL A 471 12.81 -19.30 -4.76
C VAL A 471 14.09 -20.14 -4.70
N GLY A 472 15.11 -19.68 -5.40
CA GLY A 472 16.43 -20.28 -5.46
C GLY A 472 17.46 -19.25 -5.91
N THR A 473 18.58 -19.73 -6.44
CA THR A 473 19.67 -18.88 -6.91
C THR A 473 20.19 -19.34 -8.25
N TRP A 474 20.87 -18.46 -8.96
CA TRP A 474 21.66 -18.76 -10.14
C TRP A 474 23.06 -18.14 -10.01
N THR A 475 24.02 -18.59 -10.81
CA THR A 475 25.37 -18.02 -10.84
C THR A 475 25.53 -17.22 -12.12
N ASP A 476 25.84 -15.92 -11.99
CA ASP A 476 26.19 -15.09 -13.14
C ASP A 476 27.52 -15.58 -13.73
N PRO A 477 27.55 -16.04 -14.99
CA PRO A 477 28.78 -16.54 -15.60
C PRO A 477 29.81 -15.43 -15.87
N SER A 478 29.40 -14.16 -15.87
CA SER A 478 30.27 -13.00 -16.12
C SER A 478 30.99 -12.51 -14.87
N THR A 479 30.31 -12.48 -13.71
CA THR A 479 30.89 -12.02 -12.44
C THR A 479 31.27 -13.17 -11.50
N GLY A 480 30.61 -14.33 -11.63
CA GLY A 480 30.70 -15.45 -10.68
C GLY A 480 29.80 -15.31 -9.45
N ASP A 481 28.98 -14.25 -9.38
CA ASP A 481 28.14 -13.98 -8.23
C ASP A 481 26.94 -14.94 -8.14
N THR A 482 26.51 -15.23 -6.92
CA THR A 482 25.30 -16.01 -6.66
C THR A 482 24.13 -15.05 -6.43
N LEU A 483 23.16 -15.06 -7.34
CA LEU A 483 22.06 -14.10 -7.41
C LEU A 483 20.70 -14.79 -7.29
N THR A 484 19.63 -14.04 -7.01
CA THR A 484 18.29 -14.63 -6.85
C THR A 484 17.76 -15.14 -8.19
N ALA A 485 17.15 -16.32 -8.17
CA ALA A 485 16.35 -16.84 -9.27
C ALA A 485 15.05 -17.44 -8.73
N ILE A 486 13.94 -17.25 -9.43
CA ILE A 486 12.65 -17.78 -9.00
C ILE A 486 12.05 -18.60 -10.12
N ASN A 487 11.78 -19.88 -9.84
CA ASN A 487 11.12 -20.78 -10.77
C ASN A 487 9.62 -20.68 -10.56
N PHE A 488 8.87 -20.47 -11.64
CA PHE A 488 7.42 -20.40 -11.61
C PHE A 488 6.81 -21.49 -12.50
N THR A 489 5.64 -21.98 -12.07
CA THR A 489 4.70 -22.68 -12.95
C THR A 489 3.48 -21.79 -13.15
N LEU A 490 3.27 -21.31 -14.38
CA LEU A 490 2.09 -20.55 -14.79
C LEU A 490 0.87 -21.47 -14.86
N ARG A 491 -0.26 -20.97 -14.37
CA ARG A 491 -1.53 -21.70 -14.42
C ARG A 491 -2.03 -21.93 -15.83
N ARG A 492 -2.89 -22.95 -16.00
CA ARG A 492 -3.38 -23.38 -17.33
C ARG A 492 -4.76 -22.91 -17.72
N ASP A 493 -5.50 -22.49 -16.72
CA ASP A 493 -6.91 -22.10 -16.70
C ASP A 493 -7.13 -20.58 -16.68
N ALA A 494 -6.05 -19.77 -16.72
CA ALA A 494 -6.17 -18.31 -16.81
C ALA A 494 -6.28 -17.83 -18.25
N TYR A 495 -7.31 -17.02 -18.47
CA TYR A 495 -7.62 -16.38 -19.75
C TYR A 495 -7.90 -14.90 -19.53
N TRP A 496 -7.52 -14.11 -20.51
CA TRP A 496 -7.99 -12.75 -20.68
C TRP A 496 -9.49 -12.74 -21.02
N ASN A 497 -10.17 -11.64 -20.71
CA ASN A 497 -11.61 -11.50 -20.93
C ASN A 497 -12.05 -11.62 -22.40
N ASP A 498 -11.14 -11.53 -23.36
CA ASP A 498 -11.39 -11.77 -24.79
C ASP A 498 -11.24 -13.25 -25.20
N GLY A 499 -10.91 -14.13 -24.26
CA GLY A 499 -10.72 -15.55 -24.47
C GLY A 499 -9.31 -15.98 -24.86
N GLN A 500 -8.36 -15.05 -25.03
CA GLN A 500 -6.96 -15.42 -25.20
C GLN A 500 -6.39 -15.94 -23.88
N ARG A 501 -5.56 -16.99 -23.95
CA ARG A 501 -4.95 -17.57 -22.76
C ARG A 501 -3.87 -16.62 -22.24
N VAL A 502 -3.72 -16.52 -20.92
CA VAL A 502 -2.56 -15.86 -20.31
C VAL A 502 -1.31 -16.72 -20.56
N THR A 503 -0.22 -16.10 -21.01
CA THR A 503 1.01 -16.78 -21.41
C THR A 503 2.26 -16.18 -20.77
N ILE A 504 3.39 -16.88 -20.92
CA ILE A 504 4.69 -16.38 -20.47
C ILE A 504 5.13 -15.16 -21.30
N ASP A 505 4.66 -15.04 -22.54
CA ASP A 505 4.95 -13.88 -23.39
C ASP A 505 4.34 -12.59 -22.83
N ASP A 506 3.19 -12.66 -22.15
CA ASP A 506 2.57 -11.53 -21.46
C ASP A 506 3.46 -11.03 -20.31
N ILE A 507 4.06 -11.96 -19.57
CA ILE A 507 4.97 -11.67 -18.46
C ILE A 507 6.26 -11.04 -18.98
N ILE A 508 6.88 -11.65 -20.00
CA ILE A 508 8.09 -11.12 -20.63
C ILE A 508 7.83 -9.72 -21.17
N TYR A 509 6.69 -9.52 -21.84
CA TYR A 509 6.35 -8.21 -22.38
C TYR A 509 6.23 -7.16 -21.28
N THR A 510 5.47 -7.47 -20.22
CA THR A 510 5.17 -6.54 -19.14
C THR A 510 6.40 -6.17 -18.31
N PHE A 511 7.30 -7.12 -18.07
CA PHE A 511 8.46 -6.92 -17.20
C PHE A 511 9.71 -6.43 -17.93
N LEU A 512 9.90 -6.81 -19.21
CA LEU A 512 11.17 -6.59 -19.91
C LEU A 512 11.08 -5.80 -21.22
N GLN A 513 9.90 -5.64 -21.84
CA GLN A 513 9.81 -5.09 -23.21
C GLN A 513 9.01 -3.79 -23.30
N ILE A 514 7.96 -3.64 -22.49
CA ILE A 514 7.07 -2.48 -22.60
C ILE A 514 7.78 -1.14 -22.34
N ASP A 515 8.76 -1.11 -21.44
CA ASP A 515 9.53 0.11 -21.16
C ASP A 515 10.34 0.54 -22.39
N ASP A 516 11.04 -0.38 -23.04
CA ASP A 516 11.79 -0.12 -24.28
C ASP A 516 10.87 0.39 -25.40
N ASP A 517 9.68 -0.20 -25.56
CA ASP A 517 8.69 0.24 -26.56
C ASP A 517 8.21 1.68 -26.30
N LEU A 518 7.99 2.05 -25.02
CA LEU A 518 7.60 3.40 -24.61
C LEU A 518 8.77 4.39 -24.78
N ALA A 519 9.97 4.02 -24.35
CA ALA A 519 11.17 4.82 -24.46
C ALA A 519 11.55 5.10 -25.91
N ALA A 520 11.36 4.14 -26.83
CA ALA A 520 11.54 4.32 -28.27
C ALA A 520 10.64 5.42 -28.86
N ARG A 521 9.57 5.79 -28.15
CA ARG A 521 8.66 6.89 -28.49
C ARG A 521 8.89 8.16 -27.66
N GLY A 522 9.88 8.18 -26.78
CA GLY A 522 10.15 9.28 -25.86
C GLY A 522 9.11 9.43 -24.75
N LEU A 523 8.45 8.33 -24.37
CA LEU A 523 7.47 8.29 -23.28
C LEU A 523 8.12 7.86 -21.97
N ALA A 524 7.50 8.23 -20.86
CA ALA A 524 7.96 7.85 -19.52
C ALA A 524 7.78 6.34 -19.27
N PRO A 525 8.62 5.74 -18.40
CA PRO A 525 8.49 4.34 -18.03
C PRO A 525 7.18 4.05 -17.27
N PRO A 526 6.71 2.80 -17.22
CA PRO A 526 5.60 2.40 -16.36
C PRO A 526 5.87 2.64 -14.88
N TRP A 527 4.81 2.86 -14.07
CA TRP A 527 4.96 3.14 -12.62
C TRP A 527 5.63 2.02 -11.81
N TRP A 528 5.57 0.76 -12.27
CA TRP A 528 6.21 -0.38 -11.60
C TRP A 528 7.64 -0.65 -12.06
N ILE A 529 8.23 0.20 -12.90
CA ILE A 529 9.55 -0.09 -13.50
C ILE A 529 10.62 -0.39 -12.45
N SER A 530 10.60 0.31 -11.32
CA SER A 530 11.55 0.10 -10.20
C SER A 530 11.44 -1.29 -9.58
N ASN A 531 10.28 -1.95 -9.69
CA ASN A 531 10.11 -3.30 -9.17
C ASN A 531 10.73 -4.35 -10.09
N VAL A 532 10.85 -4.07 -11.39
CA VAL A 532 11.31 -5.06 -12.39
C VAL A 532 12.69 -4.75 -12.96
N GLN A 533 13.28 -3.61 -12.60
CA GLN A 533 14.58 -3.14 -13.10
C GLN A 533 15.74 -4.13 -12.86
N ASP A 534 15.67 -4.90 -11.78
CA ASP A 534 16.70 -5.87 -11.39
C ASP A 534 16.51 -7.24 -12.10
N ILE A 535 15.50 -7.40 -12.97
CA ILE A 535 15.31 -8.63 -13.75
C ILE A 535 16.20 -8.61 -15.00
N VAL A 536 17.10 -9.58 -15.12
CA VAL A 536 18.01 -9.67 -16.27
C VAL A 536 17.53 -10.61 -17.37
N GLU A 537 16.82 -11.68 -17.00
CA GLU A 537 16.43 -12.71 -17.94
C GLU A 537 15.22 -13.50 -17.43
N ILE A 538 14.32 -13.84 -18.36
CA ILE A 538 13.27 -14.83 -18.14
C ILE A 538 13.54 -16.05 -19.02
N VAL A 539 13.99 -17.15 -18.41
CA VAL A 539 14.30 -18.40 -19.10
C VAL A 539 13.05 -19.27 -19.18
N VAL A 540 12.60 -19.57 -20.40
CA VAL A 540 11.42 -20.41 -20.64
C VAL A 540 11.83 -21.86 -20.83
N PHE A 541 11.32 -22.77 -19.99
CA PHE A 541 11.57 -24.22 -20.11
C PHE A 541 10.42 -24.96 -20.80
N SER A 542 9.21 -24.44 -20.67
CA SER A 542 8.02 -24.94 -21.36
C SER A 542 6.97 -23.82 -21.46
N ASN A 543 5.83 -24.10 -22.10
CA ASN A 543 4.70 -23.16 -22.17
C ASN A 543 4.10 -22.74 -20.80
N THR A 544 4.49 -23.41 -19.71
CA THR A 544 3.98 -23.14 -18.36
C THR A 544 5.07 -23.03 -17.31
N THR A 545 6.34 -23.30 -17.64
CA THR A 545 7.42 -23.30 -16.66
C THR A 545 8.53 -22.38 -17.12
N PHE A 546 8.90 -21.43 -16.27
CA PHE A 546 9.94 -20.46 -16.54
C PHE A 546 10.68 -20.08 -15.26
N GLN A 547 11.84 -19.45 -15.43
CA GLN A 547 12.63 -18.91 -14.33
C GLN A 547 12.91 -17.44 -14.60
N ILE A 548 12.64 -16.60 -13.60
CA ILE A 548 13.07 -15.20 -13.57
C ILE A 548 14.43 -15.15 -12.86
N LYS A 549 15.42 -14.54 -13.50
CA LYS A 549 16.76 -14.30 -12.94
C LYS A 549 16.93 -12.82 -12.66
N PHE A 550 17.51 -12.52 -11.50
CA PHE A 550 17.80 -11.17 -11.06
C PHE A 550 19.31 -10.90 -11.10
N ASP A 551 19.71 -9.65 -11.30
CA ASP A 551 21.10 -9.18 -11.12
C ASP A 551 21.50 -8.98 -9.65
N VAL A 552 20.53 -9.09 -8.74
CA VAL A 552 20.72 -8.98 -7.29
C VAL A 552 20.38 -10.28 -6.57
N LYS A 553 20.87 -10.40 -5.33
CA LYS A 553 20.40 -11.40 -4.38
C LYS A 553 19.57 -10.71 -3.30
N SER A 554 18.26 -10.95 -3.31
CA SER A 554 17.33 -10.35 -2.35
C SER A 554 16.23 -11.33 -1.93
N VAL A 555 15.84 -11.29 -0.64
CA VAL A 555 14.64 -11.95 -0.11
C VAL A 555 13.34 -11.30 -0.57
N PHE A 556 13.37 -10.03 -0.99
CA PHE A 556 12.19 -9.29 -1.44
C PHE A 556 11.87 -9.50 -2.93
N ALA A 557 12.79 -10.10 -3.70
CA ALA A 557 12.62 -10.32 -5.13
C ALA A 557 11.36 -11.10 -5.53
N LEU A 558 10.83 -11.95 -4.64
CA LEU A 558 9.54 -12.61 -4.90
C LEU A 558 8.37 -11.61 -4.91
N GLY A 559 8.40 -10.59 -4.06
CA GLY A 559 7.38 -9.55 -4.01
C GLY A 559 7.37 -8.67 -5.25
N TRP A 560 8.54 -8.42 -5.83
CA TRP A 560 8.70 -7.71 -7.09
C TRP A 560 8.03 -8.42 -8.27
N CYS A 561 7.93 -9.75 -8.24
CA CYS A 561 7.15 -10.55 -9.20
C CYS A 561 5.63 -10.47 -9.00
N GLY A 562 5.15 -9.81 -7.94
CA GLY A 562 3.74 -9.62 -7.63
C GLY A 562 3.06 -8.49 -8.41
N ASN A 563 3.78 -7.80 -9.31
CA ASN A 563 3.24 -6.71 -10.12
C ASN A 563 2.21 -7.18 -11.15
N ARG A 564 1.46 -6.20 -11.66
CA ARG A 564 0.45 -6.38 -12.71
C ARG A 564 1.04 -7.06 -13.95
N ILE A 565 0.33 -8.03 -14.52
CA ILE A 565 0.63 -8.60 -15.84
C ILE A 565 -0.36 -8.05 -16.87
N LEU A 566 0.15 -7.55 -17.99
CA LEU A 566 -0.65 -6.97 -19.06
C LEU A 566 -0.77 -7.92 -20.26
N PRO A 567 -1.93 -7.96 -20.97
CA PRO A 567 -2.06 -8.73 -22.21
C PRO A 567 -1.17 -8.13 -23.30
N LYS A 568 -0.13 -8.86 -23.70
CA LYS A 568 0.83 -8.42 -24.72
C LYS A 568 0.13 -8.06 -26.03
N HIS A 569 -0.85 -8.87 -26.45
CA HIS A 569 -1.55 -8.66 -27.71
C HIS A 569 -2.39 -7.38 -27.76
N ILE A 570 -2.68 -6.77 -26.60
CA ILE A 570 -3.34 -5.47 -26.48
C ILE A 570 -2.31 -4.37 -26.27
N TRP A 571 -1.39 -4.55 -25.31
CA TRP A 571 -0.49 -3.48 -24.89
C TRP A 571 0.70 -3.26 -25.80
N GLN A 572 1.17 -4.27 -26.53
CA GLN A 572 2.25 -4.10 -27.50
C GLN A 572 1.87 -3.13 -28.64
N PRO A 573 0.72 -3.29 -29.33
CA PRO A 573 0.25 -2.29 -30.28
C PRO A 573 0.09 -0.88 -29.70
N ILE A 574 -0.40 -0.77 -28.46
CA ILE A 574 -0.60 0.50 -27.76
C ILE A 574 0.74 1.20 -27.52
N ALA A 575 1.68 0.50 -26.89
CA ALA A 575 3.00 1.04 -26.53
C ALA A 575 3.81 1.39 -27.77
N THR A 576 3.91 0.48 -28.76
CA THR A 576 4.66 0.72 -30.01
C THR A 576 4.04 1.78 -30.92
N GLY A 577 2.80 2.19 -30.67
CA GLY A 577 2.11 3.17 -31.50
C GLY A 577 1.67 2.62 -32.85
N ALA A 578 1.26 1.36 -32.89
CA ALA A 578 0.65 0.77 -34.08
C ALA A 578 -0.55 1.62 -34.56
N PRO A 579 -0.90 1.60 -35.86
CA PRO A 579 -2.05 2.34 -36.37
C PRO A 579 -3.33 1.97 -35.62
N ARG A 580 -3.92 2.93 -34.91
CA ARG A 580 -5.08 2.71 -34.05
C ARG A 580 -6.37 2.58 -34.86
N PRO A 581 -7.35 1.79 -34.39
CA PRO A 581 -8.58 1.51 -35.15
C PRO A 581 -9.44 2.72 -35.51
N SER A 582 -9.42 3.79 -34.70
CA SER A 582 -10.33 4.93 -34.88
C SER A 582 -10.04 5.78 -36.12
N ASP A 583 -8.76 6.06 -36.40
CA ASP A 583 -8.34 6.99 -37.46
C ASP A 583 -7.00 6.63 -38.14
N GLY A 584 -6.39 5.50 -37.79
CA GLY A 584 -5.12 5.03 -38.37
C GLY A 584 -3.88 5.80 -37.91
N LYS A 585 -4.01 6.78 -37.01
CA LYS A 585 -2.85 7.44 -36.38
C LYS A 585 -2.18 6.49 -35.37
N PRO A 586 -0.95 6.78 -34.93
CA PRO A 586 -0.32 5.99 -33.87
C PRO A 586 -1.20 5.91 -32.62
N TRP A 587 -1.32 4.72 -32.05
CA TRP A 587 -1.96 4.52 -30.75
C TRP A 587 -1.30 5.40 -29.68
N ASP A 588 -2.11 6.02 -28.84
CA ASP A 588 -1.65 6.88 -27.76
C ASP A 588 -1.80 6.15 -26.41
N PRO A 589 -0.70 5.75 -25.75
CA PRO A 589 -0.72 5.04 -24.46
C PRO A 589 -1.00 5.97 -23.29
N THR A 590 -1.06 7.29 -23.50
CA THR A 590 -1.22 8.30 -22.44
C THR A 590 -2.66 8.75 -22.23
N THR A 591 -3.60 8.18 -22.98
CA THR A 591 -5.02 8.53 -22.87
C THR A 591 -5.64 7.98 -21.58
N VAL A 592 -6.88 8.41 -21.31
CA VAL A 592 -7.65 8.03 -20.11
C VAL A 592 -7.88 6.53 -20.05
N ALA A 593 -8.18 5.87 -21.17
CA ALA A 593 -8.39 4.42 -21.24
C ALA A 593 -7.80 3.87 -22.56
N PRO A 594 -6.46 3.71 -22.66
CA PRO A 594 -5.81 3.33 -23.91
C PRO A 594 -6.31 1.99 -24.50
N ASP A 595 -6.70 1.08 -23.60
CA ASP A 595 -7.58 -0.05 -23.91
C ASP A 595 -8.98 0.18 -23.30
N PRO A 596 -9.93 0.77 -24.05
CA PRO A 596 -11.26 1.04 -23.52
C PRO A 596 -12.09 -0.23 -23.30
N ASP A 597 -11.67 -1.39 -23.80
CA ASP A 597 -12.35 -2.67 -23.53
C ASP A 597 -11.96 -3.26 -22.17
N MET A 598 -10.93 -2.72 -21.51
CA MET A 598 -10.40 -3.20 -20.23
C MET A 598 -10.13 -4.71 -20.25
N ILE A 599 -9.41 -5.20 -21.25
CA ILE A 599 -9.03 -6.61 -21.37
C ILE A 599 -8.07 -6.95 -20.22
N ALA A 600 -8.54 -7.80 -19.31
CA ALA A 600 -7.91 -8.14 -18.05
C ALA A 600 -8.22 -9.61 -17.69
N SER A 601 -7.62 -10.13 -16.63
CA SER A 601 -7.76 -11.54 -16.20
C SER A 601 -8.39 -11.71 -14.82
N GLY A 602 -8.87 -10.61 -14.23
CA GLY A 602 -9.31 -10.57 -12.84
C GLY A 602 -10.75 -10.97 -12.55
N PRO A 603 -11.16 -10.83 -11.28
CA PRO A 603 -12.46 -11.28 -10.78
C PRO A 603 -13.64 -10.43 -11.24
N TRP A 604 -13.40 -9.15 -11.54
CA TRP A 604 -14.44 -8.19 -11.91
C TRP A 604 -14.25 -7.66 -13.33
N ARG A 605 -15.33 -7.17 -13.94
CA ARG A 605 -15.32 -6.49 -15.24
C ARG A 605 -16.01 -5.15 -15.09
N LEU A 606 -15.45 -4.11 -15.71
CA LEU A 606 -16.08 -2.80 -15.77
C LEU A 606 -17.29 -2.82 -16.69
N ASP A 607 -18.48 -2.68 -16.12
CA ASP A 607 -19.74 -2.64 -16.86
C ASP A 607 -20.15 -1.22 -17.21
N GLU A 608 -19.96 -0.28 -16.27
CA GLU A 608 -20.35 1.11 -16.47
C GLU A 608 -19.45 2.05 -15.64
N TYR A 609 -19.14 3.21 -16.22
CA TYR A 609 -18.68 4.36 -15.47
C TYR A 609 -19.55 5.58 -15.79
N VAL A 610 -20.26 6.08 -14.78
CA VAL A 610 -21.00 7.34 -14.87
C VAL A 610 -20.21 8.42 -14.12
N PRO A 611 -19.61 9.39 -14.83
CA PRO A 611 -18.79 10.43 -14.22
C PRO A 611 -19.51 11.15 -13.08
N ASN A 612 -18.81 11.36 -11.96
CA ASN A 612 -19.35 11.99 -10.74
C ASN A 612 -20.52 11.27 -10.07
N SER A 613 -20.77 10.01 -10.43
CA SER A 613 -21.83 9.21 -9.83
C SER A 613 -21.30 7.88 -9.32
N HIS A 614 -20.89 6.98 -10.22
CA HIS A 614 -20.52 5.63 -9.82
C HIS A 614 -19.70 4.89 -10.89
N VAL A 615 -19.03 3.83 -10.44
CA VAL A 615 -18.47 2.75 -11.25
C VAL A 615 -19.25 1.48 -10.93
N LEU A 616 -19.74 0.78 -11.94
CA LEU A 616 -20.36 -0.53 -11.78
C LEU A 616 -19.39 -1.60 -12.29
N LEU A 617 -19.00 -2.51 -11.40
CA LEU A 617 -18.31 -3.73 -11.79
C LEU A 617 -19.25 -4.93 -11.68
N VAL A 618 -19.14 -5.85 -12.63
CA VAL A 618 -19.86 -7.13 -12.63
C VAL A 618 -18.89 -8.29 -12.52
N ALA A 619 -19.31 -9.37 -11.87
CA ALA A 619 -18.48 -10.55 -11.72
C ALA A 619 -18.06 -11.12 -13.09
N ASN A 620 -16.78 -11.45 -13.26
CA ASN A 620 -16.23 -12.05 -14.47
C ASN A 620 -16.64 -13.52 -14.59
N LYS A 621 -17.83 -13.75 -15.15
CA LYS A 621 -18.40 -15.09 -15.33
C LYS A 621 -18.17 -15.59 -16.74
N LYS A 622 -18.05 -16.92 -16.86
CA LYS A 622 -18.09 -17.61 -18.14
C LYS A 622 -19.35 -17.24 -18.93
N GLY A 623 -19.17 -16.82 -20.17
CA GLY A 623 -20.22 -16.38 -21.09
C GLY A 623 -20.77 -14.97 -20.82
N SER A 624 -20.23 -14.22 -19.85
CA SER A 624 -20.67 -12.85 -19.61
C SER A 624 -20.18 -11.92 -20.72
N THR A 625 -21.07 -11.07 -21.24
CA THR A 625 -20.75 -10.02 -22.21
C THR A 625 -20.83 -8.68 -21.52
N VAL A 626 -19.81 -7.83 -21.73
CA VAL A 626 -19.73 -6.49 -21.17
C VAL A 626 -19.23 -5.53 -22.24
N ASN A 627 -19.76 -4.31 -22.24
CA ASN A 627 -19.26 -3.17 -22.98
C ASN A 627 -19.05 -2.05 -21.97
N THR A 628 -17.82 -1.57 -21.83
CA THR A 628 -17.45 -0.61 -20.77
C THR A 628 -18.08 0.77 -20.95
N GLY A 629 -18.51 1.11 -22.18
CA GLY A 629 -18.96 2.46 -22.53
C GLY A 629 -17.88 3.54 -22.46
N LEU A 630 -16.61 3.19 -22.20
CA LEU A 630 -15.52 4.16 -22.07
C LEU A 630 -15.20 4.82 -23.41
N SER A 631 -15.32 6.14 -23.46
CA SER A 631 -14.93 6.93 -24.64
C SER A 631 -13.42 7.17 -24.65
N ASP A 632 -12.72 6.71 -25.69
CA ASP A 632 -11.29 6.96 -25.88
C ASP A 632 -10.99 7.31 -27.36
N PRO A 633 -10.06 8.24 -27.65
CA PRO A 633 -9.72 8.59 -29.04
C PRO A 633 -9.02 7.45 -29.81
N ASN A 634 -8.50 6.42 -29.14
CA ASN A 634 -7.81 5.32 -29.80
C ASN A 634 -8.74 4.33 -30.49
N LYS A 635 -9.82 3.91 -29.81
CA LYS A 635 -10.87 3.05 -30.36
C LYS A 635 -12.17 3.24 -29.55
N ALA A 636 -13.30 2.90 -30.16
CA ALA A 636 -14.56 2.78 -29.43
C ALA A 636 -14.59 1.45 -28.64
N PRO A 637 -15.26 1.39 -27.48
CA PRO A 637 -15.42 0.17 -26.71
C PRO A 637 -16.33 -0.81 -27.48
N SER A 638 -16.11 -2.09 -27.26
CA SER A 638 -16.80 -3.18 -27.94
C SER A 638 -17.41 -4.17 -26.97
N ASP A 639 -18.36 -4.97 -27.46
CA ASP A 639 -18.99 -6.03 -26.67
C ASP A 639 -17.99 -7.19 -26.53
N ILE A 640 -17.40 -7.33 -25.35
CA ILE A 640 -16.46 -8.40 -25.04
C ILE A 640 -17.15 -9.49 -24.25
N THR A 641 -17.20 -10.70 -24.81
CA THR A 641 -17.71 -11.88 -24.12
C THR A 641 -16.55 -12.67 -23.52
N SER A 642 -16.55 -12.90 -22.21
CA SER A 642 -15.54 -13.72 -21.52
C SER A 642 -15.91 -15.20 -21.63
N PRO A 643 -15.26 -16.00 -22.48
CA PRO A 643 -15.68 -17.39 -22.72
C PRO A 643 -15.30 -18.34 -21.58
N TYR A 644 -14.39 -17.92 -20.69
CA TYR A 644 -13.89 -18.74 -19.58
C TYR A 644 -14.21 -18.13 -18.21
N GLY A 645 -14.41 -16.82 -18.10
CA GLY A 645 -14.58 -16.15 -16.82
C GLY A 645 -13.26 -16.08 -16.03
N TYR A 646 -13.37 -15.67 -14.76
CA TYR A 646 -12.23 -15.65 -13.85
C TYR A 646 -11.82 -17.07 -13.45
N PHE A 647 -10.53 -17.37 -13.48
CA PHE A 647 -9.95 -18.69 -13.20
C PHE A 647 -10.13 -19.18 -11.75
N ARG A 648 -10.60 -18.31 -10.85
CA ARG A 648 -10.99 -18.66 -9.47
C ARG A 648 -12.48 -18.42 -9.22
N TYR A 649 -13.29 -18.40 -10.29
CA TYR A 649 -14.74 -18.47 -10.21
C TYR A 649 -15.18 -19.94 -10.24
N PHE A 650 -14.98 -20.65 -9.13
CA PHE A 650 -15.34 -22.08 -9.03
C PHE A 650 -16.83 -22.31 -8.85
N ARG A 651 -17.29 -23.50 -9.24
CA ARG A 651 -18.60 -24.00 -8.79
C ARG A 651 -18.54 -24.31 -7.30
N ASP A 652 -19.62 -24.03 -6.61
CA ASP A 652 -19.67 -24.25 -5.15
C ASP A 652 -19.74 -25.74 -4.79
N GLU A 653 -20.19 -26.58 -5.73
CA GLU A 653 -20.25 -28.03 -5.56
C GLU A 653 -18.94 -28.75 -5.90
N ASP A 654 -17.99 -28.04 -6.53
CA ASP A 654 -16.63 -28.51 -6.80
C ASP A 654 -15.75 -28.19 -5.57
N LEU A 655 -15.78 -29.12 -4.62
CA LEU A 655 -15.22 -28.94 -3.29
C LEU A 655 -13.70 -29.04 -3.28
N ASN A 656 -13.14 -29.83 -4.19
CA ASN A 656 -11.70 -29.98 -4.34
C ASN A 656 -11.10 -28.99 -5.37
N LYS A 657 -11.95 -28.26 -6.11
CA LYS A 657 -11.59 -27.23 -7.10
C LYS A 657 -10.80 -27.80 -8.28
N ASP A 658 -11.20 -28.98 -8.75
CA ASP A 658 -10.57 -29.67 -9.88
C ASP A 658 -11.34 -29.52 -11.20
N ASP A 659 -12.30 -28.58 -11.24
CA ASP A 659 -13.25 -28.34 -12.33
C ASP A 659 -14.14 -29.56 -12.62
N LYS A 660 -14.38 -30.42 -11.62
CA LYS A 660 -15.32 -31.54 -11.72
C LYS A 660 -16.10 -31.68 -10.43
N VAL A 661 -17.34 -32.14 -10.54
CA VAL A 661 -18.13 -32.56 -9.37
C VAL A 661 -18.29 -34.06 -9.44
N ASN A 662 -17.53 -34.78 -8.63
CA ASN A 662 -17.46 -36.23 -8.67
C ASN A 662 -17.33 -36.84 -7.27
N ILE A 663 -16.94 -38.12 -7.21
CA ILE A 663 -16.83 -38.87 -5.96
C ILE A 663 -15.82 -38.25 -4.99
N LEU A 664 -14.79 -37.54 -5.49
CA LEU A 664 -13.80 -36.86 -4.66
C LEU A 664 -14.44 -35.72 -3.86
N ASP A 665 -15.35 -34.96 -4.45
CA ASP A 665 -16.12 -33.93 -3.74
C ASP A 665 -17.05 -34.57 -2.72
N ALA A 666 -17.77 -35.62 -3.11
CA ALA A 666 -18.62 -36.35 -2.18
C ALA A 666 -17.84 -36.93 -0.98
N ILE A 667 -16.58 -37.33 -1.17
CA ILE A 667 -15.69 -37.78 -0.09
C ILE A 667 -15.33 -36.63 0.85
N LEU A 668 -15.01 -35.45 0.32
CA LEU A 668 -14.76 -34.26 1.14
C LEU A 668 -15.99 -33.92 1.97
N LEU A 669 -17.17 -33.89 1.34
CA LEU A 669 -18.45 -33.65 2.02
C LEU A 669 -18.71 -34.69 3.12
N ALA A 670 -18.57 -35.98 2.80
CA ALA A 670 -18.76 -37.06 3.75
C ALA A 670 -17.80 -36.97 4.95
N GLY A 671 -16.55 -36.56 4.72
CA GLY A 671 -15.53 -36.37 5.76
C GLY A 671 -15.89 -35.30 6.80
N ALA A 672 -16.68 -34.31 6.39
CA ALA A 672 -17.15 -33.20 7.23
C ALA A 672 -18.64 -33.31 7.60
N PHE A 673 -19.33 -34.39 7.22
CA PHE A 673 -20.76 -34.53 7.42
C PHE A 673 -21.15 -34.48 8.90
N ASN A 674 -22.24 -33.76 9.19
CA ASN A 674 -22.77 -33.47 10.53
C ASN A 674 -21.86 -32.59 11.41
N SER A 675 -20.85 -31.93 10.81
CA SER A 675 -20.10 -30.87 11.48
C SER A 675 -20.76 -29.50 11.29
N ARG A 676 -20.57 -28.61 12.25
CA ARG A 676 -21.08 -27.23 12.24
C ARG A 676 -19.96 -26.24 12.44
N GLU A 677 -20.22 -24.98 12.12
CA GLU A 677 -19.28 -23.90 12.31
C GLU A 677 -18.72 -23.88 13.75
N GLY A 678 -17.38 -23.90 13.85
CA GLY A 678 -16.64 -24.06 15.11
C GLY A 678 -16.09 -25.46 15.34
N ASP A 679 -16.63 -26.50 14.68
CA ASP A 679 -16.09 -27.86 14.79
C ASP A 679 -14.77 -28.01 14.02
N PRO A 680 -13.81 -28.83 14.50
CA PRO A 680 -12.52 -29.04 13.82
C PRO A 680 -12.63 -29.61 12.40
N LYS A 681 -13.73 -30.31 12.10
CA LYS A 681 -13.99 -30.92 10.79
C LYS A 681 -14.79 -30.02 9.85
N TYR A 682 -15.35 -28.93 10.35
CA TYR A 682 -16.16 -28.03 9.53
C TYR A 682 -15.25 -27.25 8.58
N SER A 683 -15.52 -27.37 7.29
CA SER A 683 -14.91 -26.54 6.25
C SER A 683 -15.98 -25.71 5.55
N ARG A 684 -15.73 -24.40 5.45
CA ARG A 684 -16.62 -23.48 4.72
C ARG A 684 -16.74 -23.79 3.26
N THR A 685 -15.70 -24.36 2.66
CA THR A 685 -15.76 -24.77 1.26
C THR A 685 -16.73 -25.91 1.04
N ILE A 686 -17.03 -26.69 2.09
CA ILE A 686 -17.88 -27.89 2.05
C ILE A 686 -19.33 -27.58 2.47
N ASP A 687 -19.56 -26.49 3.21
CA ASP A 687 -20.88 -25.94 3.53
C ASP A 687 -21.43 -25.17 2.30
N ILE A 688 -21.94 -25.92 1.32
CA ILE A 688 -22.31 -25.44 -0.01
C ILE A 688 -23.47 -24.44 0.08
N ASP A 689 -24.46 -24.69 0.96
CA ASP A 689 -25.57 -23.76 1.15
C ASP A 689 -25.24 -22.59 2.10
N GLY A 690 -24.11 -22.68 2.80
CA GLY A 690 -23.57 -21.64 3.66
C GLY A 690 -24.40 -21.40 4.93
N ASN A 691 -25.16 -22.40 5.38
CA ASN A 691 -26.05 -22.30 6.55
C ASN A 691 -25.32 -22.49 7.90
N GLY A 692 -24.02 -22.82 7.88
CA GLY A 692 -23.21 -23.07 9.06
C GLY A 692 -23.20 -24.52 9.55
N VAL A 693 -23.81 -25.46 8.83
CA VAL A 693 -23.93 -26.88 9.19
C VAL A 693 -23.85 -27.77 7.95
N ILE A 694 -22.79 -28.59 7.86
CA ILE A 694 -22.60 -29.53 6.75
C ILE A 694 -23.51 -30.75 6.96
N ASN A 695 -24.54 -30.88 6.14
CA ASN A 695 -25.56 -31.91 6.30
C ASN A 695 -26.14 -32.41 4.96
N ILE A 696 -27.31 -33.05 5.01
CA ILE A 696 -27.96 -33.62 3.83
C ILE A 696 -28.33 -32.56 2.78
N LEU A 697 -28.54 -31.30 3.18
CA LEU A 697 -28.83 -30.18 2.27
C LEU A 697 -27.64 -29.91 1.34
N ASP A 698 -26.42 -29.90 1.86
CA ASP A 698 -25.19 -29.78 1.06
C ASP A 698 -25.04 -30.97 0.13
N ALA A 699 -25.26 -32.19 0.64
CA ALA A 699 -25.18 -33.40 -0.17
C ALA A 699 -26.19 -33.38 -1.33
N ILE A 700 -27.37 -32.80 -1.14
CA ILE A 700 -28.37 -32.61 -2.20
C ILE A 700 -27.87 -31.62 -3.26
N LEU A 701 -27.24 -30.51 -2.86
CA LEU A 701 -26.68 -29.54 -3.81
C LEU A 701 -25.58 -30.18 -4.64
N LEU A 702 -24.64 -30.87 -4.00
CA LEU A 702 -23.57 -31.62 -4.68
C LEU A 702 -24.15 -32.67 -5.65
N ALA A 703 -25.14 -33.44 -5.19
CA ALA A 703 -25.77 -34.48 -6.01
C ALA A 703 -26.49 -33.95 -7.26
N LYS A 704 -27.05 -32.73 -7.23
CA LYS A 704 -27.77 -32.14 -8.38
C LYS A 704 -26.87 -31.96 -9.60
N VAL A 705 -25.57 -31.76 -9.38
CA VAL A 705 -24.60 -31.47 -10.44
C VAL A 705 -23.49 -32.52 -10.49
N PHE A 706 -23.69 -33.65 -9.81
CA PHE A 706 -22.74 -34.77 -9.82
C PHE A 706 -22.54 -35.30 -11.24
N GLY A 707 -21.28 -35.47 -11.63
CA GLY A 707 -20.87 -35.77 -13.00
C GLY A 707 -20.62 -34.52 -13.87
N TRP A 708 -20.63 -33.31 -13.29
CA TRP A 708 -20.21 -32.09 -13.98
C TRP A 708 -18.68 -32.07 -14.20
N PRO A 709 -18.19 -31.54 -15.35
CA PRO A 709 -18.96 -31.24 -16.55
C PRO A 709 -19.47 -32.53 -17.20
N THR A 710 -20.73 -32.56 -17.58
CA THR A 710 -21.29 -33.66 -18.37
C THR A 710 -20.60 -33.63 -19.74
N GLY A 711 -19.71 -34.59 -19.98
CA GLY A 711 -18.57 -34.44 -20.88
C GLY A 711 -18.85 -34.00 -22.32
N GLU A 712 -17.95 -33.15 -22.82
CA GLU A 712 -17.15 -33.35 -24.04
C GLU A 712 -15.79 -32.63 -23.77
N ILE A 713 -14.68 -33.39 -23.84
CA ILE A 713 -13.31 -32.86 -23.91
C ILE A 713 -12.96 -32.72 -25.39
#